data_AF-A0A958BBI9-F1
#
_entry.id   AF-A0A958BBI9-F1
#
_cell.length_a   1.000
_cell.length_b   1.000
_cell.length_c   1.000
_cell.angle_alpha   90.00
_cell.angle_beta   90.00
_cell.angle_gamma   90.00
#
_symmetry.space_group_name_H-M   'P 1'
#
loop_
_entity.id
_entity.type
_entity.pdbx_description
1 polymer ?
#
loop_
_entity_poly.entity_id
_entity_poly.type
_entity_poly.pdbx_seq_one_letter_code
_entity_poly.pdbx_strand_id
1 'polypeptide(L)'
;YVHFDAQGREQHIALAGLDMGNVFVALQPPRGYGMDPDAIYHTPDLPPTHNYYALYKWLSTSQQDGGWGADAIVHMGKHGTLEWLPGKGIGLSLDCYPDAFLADLPLVYPFIINNPGEGTQAKRRAHAAVVDHMIPPMTSADVYGELATLTQLVDEYYQVEQMDPSKLPLVQQQIWQLMQQTNLDQDITELMGRIDHGDHTHEWDGSYTDDGTPLTLAEMNATDFSHLLEDIDGYLCELGSLQIRDGLHTLGYIPEGDQLCHLIRALTRIPNGNIPSLRGEVAAWLGFDLETLLAERGKRLETGDWRLETITAQWLERSYATQADIIELVDELCLNLIQHLAAHDFDVKSVESAIKTILKDSPISTTQLQITNYQSPISNLQSPISNPQSPLTFICTTLVPLIRHNGDEIDNTLKALNGGYIPAGPAGAPTRGMAHILPTGRNFYAVDPQAIPSQAAWRVGQQLADELIARYQAEENEFPETIGLSIWGTSAMRTHGDDIAQCFALLGVRPVWQAESRRVKAFEIIPLDELNRPRVDVLMRISGFFRDAFPHLIDLMDQAAHRVALLDEPVEQNFVRKHFLRDLADQIAVGRTDEEATRRASYRVFGSKPGAYGAGILPLIHEQNWQDEADFAQAYINWGGYAYGQHIYGDDAREEFRGVLGGVQVAVKNQDNREHDIFDSDDYLQYHGGMIATIRALNGRNPKSYFGDNSNPERAEVHTLQHEANRVFRSR
;
A
#
# COMPACT_ATOMS: atom_id res chain seq x y z
N TYR A 1 -6.78 43.29 6.60
CA TYR A 1 -8.23 43.11 6.38
C TYR A 1 -8.99 43.46 7.64
N VAL A 2 -10.04 44.26 7.51
CA VAL A 2 -10.94 44.67 8.59
C VAL A 2 -12.28 43.94 8.40
N HIS A 3 -12.74 43.23 9.43
CA HIS A 3 -14.13 42.78 9.48
C HIS A 3 -14.82 43.46 10.64
N PHE A 4 -16.14 43.65 10.54
CA PHE A 4 -16.93 44.24 11.61
C PHE A 4 -17.69 43.13 12.32
N ASP A 5 -17.61 43.08 13.65
CA ASP A 5 -18.43 42.15 14.42
C ASP A 5 -19.92 42.56 14.40
N ALA A 6 -20.77 41.73 15.00
CA ALA A 6 -22.22 41.98 15.07
C ALA A 6 -22.57 43.30 15.81
N GLN A 7 -21.62 43.91 16.53
CA GLN A 7 -21.75 45.19 17.21
C GLN A 7 -21.11 46.35 16.44
N GLY A 8 -20.62 46.12 15.22
CA GLY A 8 -20.01 47.13 14.36
C GLY A 8 -18.59 47.54 14.77
N ARG A 9 -17.89 46.74 15.59
CA ARG A 9 -16.50 47.02 15.97
C ARG A 9 -15.55 46.48 14.91
N GLU A 10 -14.58 47.29 14.54
CA GLU A 10 -13.47 46.91 13.67
C GLU A 10 -12.61 45.83 14.34
N GLN A 11 -12.46 44.70 13.64
CA GLN A 11 -11.66 43.55 14.04
C GLN A 11 -10.60 43.29 12.97
N HIS A 12 -9.35 43.14 13.40
CA HIS A 12 -8.24 42.81 12.51
C HIS A 12 -8.05 41.29 12.43
N ILE A 13 -7.75 40.79 11.24
CA ILE A 13 -7.31 39.40 11.05
C ILE A 13 -5.79 39.35 11.21
N ALA A 14 -5.29 38.64 12.21
CA ALA A 14 -3.86 38.40 12.41
C ALA A 14 -3.38 37.26 11.51
N LEU A 15 -2.23 37.47 10.84
CA LEU A 15 -1.54 36.48 10.02
C LEU A 15 -0.18 36.20 10.66
N ALA A 16 0.12 34.94 10.93
CA ALA A 16 1.38 34.52 11.54
C ALA A 16 2.34 34.00 10.46
N GLY A 17 3.60 34.42 10.53
CA GLY A 17 4.67 33.94 9.66
C GLY A 17 6.01 34.61 9.94
N LEU A 18 7.04 34.15 9.26
CA LEU A 18 8.41 34.65 9.33
C LEU A 18 8.73 35.42 8.04
N ASP A 19 9.00 36.71 8.20
CA ASP A 19 9.47 37.57 7.10
C ASP A 19 11.00 37.56 7.03
N MET A 20 11.52 37.13 5.88
CA MET A 20 12.95 37.05 5.57
C MET A 20 13.29 37.94 4.36
N GLY A 21 12.59 39.07 4.21
CA GLY A 21 12.79 40.04 3.13
C GLY A 21 11.95 39.68 1.91
N ASN A 22 12.55 39.02 0.92
CA ASN A 22 11.84 38.59 -0.29
C ASN A 22 11.24 37.18 -0.16
N VAL A 23 11.31 36.59 1.03
CA VAL A 23 10.75 35.27 1.34
C VAL A 23 9.93 35.38 2.61
N PHE A 24 8.68 34.93 2.54
CA PHE A 24 7.80 34.84 3.70
C PHE A 24 7.40 33.39 3.92
N VAL A 25 7.62 32.90 5.14
CA VAL A 25 7.30 31.53 5.53
C VAL A 25 6.12 31.54 6.48
N ALA A 26 5.03 30.90 6.10
CA ALA A 26 3.86 30.75 6.96
C ALA A 26 3.34 29.32 6.93
N LEU A 27 2.66 28.95 8.01
CA LEU A 27 1.84 27.74 8.03
C LEU A 27 0.54 27.99 7.30
N GLN A 28 0.08 26.99 6.57
CA GLN A 28 -1.24 27.06 5.95
C GLN A 28 -2.31 27.13 7.05
N PRO A 29 -3.30 28.05 6.95
CA PRO A 29 -4.32 28.20 7.98
C PRO A 29 -5.17 26.93 8.14
N PRO A 30 -5.69 26.66 9.35
CA PRO A 30 -6.49 25.46 9.60
C PRO A 30 -7.78 25.47 8.80
N ARG A 31 -8.24 24.26 8.46
CA ARG A 31 -9.40 24.04 7.60
C ARG A 31 -10.72 24.53 8.19
N GLY A 32 -10.84 24.53 9.52
CA GLY A 32 -11.98 25.06 10.28
C GLY A 32 -12.70 24.06 11.19
N TYR A 33 -12.46 22.74 11.03
CA TYR A 33 -13.19 21.71 11.81
C TYR A 33 -12.98 21.82 13.33
N GLY A 34 -11.80 22.19 13.82
CA GLY A 34 -11.60 22.43 15.26
C GLY A 34 -12.23 23.70 15.83
N MET A 35 -12.72 24.60 14.97
CA MET A 35 -13.47 25.78 15.41
C MET A 35 -14.94 25.48 15.63
N ASP A 36 -15.47 24.48 14.92
CA ASP A 36 -16.83 23.97 15.03
C ASP A 36 -16.82 22.44 14.88
N PRO A 37 -16.51 21.70 15.95
CA PRO A 37 -16.41 20.24 15.90
C PRO A 37 -17.71 19.54 15.50
N ASP A 38 -18.87 20.16 15.73
CA ASP A 38 -20.17 19.62 15.30
C ASP A 38 -20.27 19.58 13.77
N ALA A 39 -19.59 20.49 13.07
CA ALA A 39 -19.53 20.47 11.60
C ALA A 39 -18.88 19.20 11.05
N ILE A 40 -18.07 18.48 11.84
CA ILE A 40 -17.49 17.20 11.43
C ILE A 40 -18.59 16.18 11.16
N TYR A 41 -19.67 16.18 11.93
CA TYR A 41 -20.77 15.24 11.74
C TYR A 41 -21.64 15.57 10.54
N HIS A 42 -21.70 16.83 10.11
CA HIS A 42 -22.76 17.31 9.21
C HIS A 42 -22.27 17.91 7.90
N THR A 43 -21.04 18.43 7.87
CA THR A 43 -20.58 19.36 6.84
C THR A 43 -19.24 18.93 6.25
N PRO A 44 -19.21 17.85 5.44
CA PRO A 44 -18.00 17.42 4.72
C PRO A 44 -17.48 18.50 3.75
N ASP A 45 -18.35 19.39 3.29
CA ASP A 45 -18.07 20.53 2.42
C ASP A 45 -17.92 21.85 3.19
N LEU A 46 -17.45 21.81 4.45
CA LEU A 46 -17.28 22.98 5.31
C LEU A 46 -16.55 24.10 4.55
N PRO A 47 -17.03 25.33 4.44
CA PRO A 47 -16.24 26.42 3.84
C PRO A 47 -14.93 26.67 4.59
N PRO A 48 -13.84 27.06 3.91
CA PRO A 48 -12.63 27.55 4.59
C PRO A 48 -12.92 28.82 5.40
N THR A 49 -12.12 29.04 6.45
CA THR A 49 -12.29 30.19 7.35
C THR A 49 -11.90 31.51 6.69
N HIS A 50 -12.38 32.63 7.25
CA HIS A 50 -11.94 33.96 6.81
C HIS A 50 -10.43 34.18 6.98
N ASN A 51 -9.81 33.55 7.98
CA ASN A 51 -8.35 33.61 8.17
C ASN A 51 -7.62 32.91 7.02
N TYR A 52 -8.13 31.76 6.57
CA TYR A 52 -7.61 31.04 5.41
C TYR A 52 -7.60 31.93 4.16
N TYR A 53 -8.75 32.53 3.83
CA TYR A 53 -8.85 33.46 2.70
C TYR A 53 -7.91 34.66 2.86
N ALA A 54 -7.90 35.26 4.06
CA ALA A 54 -7.12 36.46 4.33
C ALA A 54 -5.62 36.25 4.11
N LEU A 55 -5.06 35.07 4.42
CA LEU A 55 -3.66 34.79 4.15
C LEU A 55 -3.34 34.81 2.64
N TYR A 56 -4.01 33.97 1.84
CA TYR A 56 -3.76 33.91 0.40
C TYR A 56 -4.06 35.23 -0.30
N LYS A 57 -5.12 35.92 0.14
CA LYS A 57 -5.44 37.23 -0.39
C LYS A 57 -4.38 38.27 -0.01
N TRP A 58 -3.87 38.26 1.20
CA TRP A 58 -2.77 39.15 1.62
C TRP A 58 -1.48 38.87 0.86
N LEU A 59 -1.14 37.59 0.63
CA LEU A 59 0.02 37.19 -0.17
C LEU A 59 -0.07 37.73 -1.61
N SER A 60 -1.21 37.58 -2.28
CA SER A 60 -1.43 38.05 -3.66
C SER A 60 -1.62 39.56 -3.81
N THR A 61 -1.98 40.27 -2.73
CA THR A 61 -2.22 41.72 -2.78
C THR A 61 -0.88 42.46 -2.86
N SER A 62 -0.80 43.49 -3.70
CA SER A 62 0.43 44.27 -3.89
C SER A 62 0.85 44.98 -2.59
N GLN A 63 2.14 45.27 -2.44
CA GLN A 63 2.63 46.06 -1.30
C GLN A 63 2.03 47.47 -1.25
N GLN A 64 1.70 48.06 -2.41
CA GLN A 64 1.05 49.38 -2.48
C GLN A 64 -0.37 49.35 -1.92
N ASP A 65 -1.06 48.22 -2.07
CA ASP A 65 -2.42 47.98 -1.56
C ASP A 65 -2.42 47.34 -0.15
N GLY A 66 -1.26 47.25 0.51
CA GLY A 66 -1.12 46.74 1.86
C GLY A 66 -1.04 45.21 1.99
N GLY A 67 -0.77 44.50 0.90
CA GLY A 67 -0.43 43.07 0.89
C GLY A 67 1.08 42.81 0.97
N TRP A 68 1.47 41.53 0.86
CA TRP A 68 2.88 41.13 0.81
C TRP A 68 3.47 41.25 -0.60
N GLY A 69 2.66 41.00 -1.63
CA GLY A 69 3.04 41.09 -3.03
C GLY A 69 3.86 39.91 -3.53
N ALA A 70 3.40 38.68 -3.29
CA ALA A 70 4.04 37.46 -3.79
C ALA A 70 4.06 37.41 -5.32
N ASP A 71 5.23 37.06 -5.89
CA ASP A 71 5.33 36.71 -7.32
C ASP A 71 4.98 35.23 -7.58
N ALA A 72 5.19 34.37 -6.57
CA ALA A 72 4.88 32.94 -6.61
C ALA A 72 4.73 32.37 -5.19
N ILE A 73 4.09 31.22 -5.06
CA ILE A 73 4.00 30.44 -3.83
C ILE A 73 4.74 29.11 -4.02
N VAL A 74 5.50 28.70 -3.00
CA VAL A 74 6.01 27.34 -2.88
C VAL A 74 5.28 26.63 -1.74
N HIS A 75 4.52 25.58 -2.04
CA HIS A 75 4.07 24.65 -1.00
C HIS A 75 5.11 23.56 -0.81
N MET A 76 5.56 23.36 0.43
CA MET A 76 6.62 22.39 0.74
C MET A 76 6.02 21.08 1.27
N GLY A 77 6.10 20.02 0.46
CA GLY A 77 5.78 18.66 0.87
C GLY A 77 4.32 18.24 0.66
N LYS A 78 4.13 16.93 0.48
CA LYS A 78 2.82 16.25 0.43
C LYS A 78 2.14 16.32 1.80
N HIS A 79 0.95 16.91 1.94
CA HIS A 79 0.35 17.89 1.04
C HIS A 79 -0.37 18.98 1.86
N GLY A 80 -0.71 20.08 1.21
CA GLY A 80 -1.54 21.14 1.76
C GLY A 80 -3.01 20.78 1.68
N THR A 81 -3.87 21.69 2.12
CA THR A 81 -5.32 21.54 2.14
C THR A 81 -6.02 22.36 1.05
N LEU A 82 -5.30 23.26 0.36
CA LEU A 82 -5.84 24.21 -0.62
C LEU A 82 -6.51 23.48 -1.78
N GLU A 83 -5.80 22.53 -2.39
CA GLU A 83 -6.25 21.71 -3.51
C GLU A 83 -7.35 20.69 -3.11
N TRP A 84 -7.68 20.61 -1.82
CA TRP A 84 -8.75 19.78 -1.25
C TRP A 84 -9.93 20.60 -0.72
N LEU A 85 -9.90 21.94 -0.86
CA LEU A 85 -11.02 22.78 -0.48
C LEU A 85 -12.26 22.50 -1.36
N PRO A 86 -13.48 22.80 -0.87
CA PRO A 86 -14.69 22.46 -1.59
C PRO A 86 -14.79 23.14 -2.96
N GLY A 87 -15.33 22.42 -3.93
CA GLY A 87 -15.50 22.93 -5.30
C GLY A 87 -15.49 21.82 -6.34
N LYS A 88 -15.47 22.16 -7.63
CA LYS A 88 -15.38 21.19 -8.72
C LYS A 88 -14.09 20.35 -8.61
N GLY A 89 -14.14 19.09 -9.06
CA GLY A 89 -12.98 18.20 -9.04
C GLY A 89 -11.90 18.51 -10.09
N ILE A 90 -12.30 19.13 -11.20
CA ILE A 90 -11.42 19.62 -12.26
C ILE A 90 -12.14 20.76 -13.01
N GLY A 91 -11.39 21.67 -13.65
CA GLY A 91 -11.96 22.80 -14.38
C GLY A 91 -12.70 23.73 -13.43
N LEU A 92 -11.95 24.32 -12.50
CA LEU A 92 -12.50 25.14 -11.43
C LEU A 92 -13.24 26.37 -11.96
N SER A 93 -14.23 26.82 -11.19
CA SER A 93 -14.92 28.09 -11.40
C SER A 93 -14.54 29.09 -10.31
N LEU A 94 -14.91 30.35 -10.50
CA LEU A 94 -14.72 31.43 -9.52
C LEU A 94 -15.38 31.15 -8.14
N ASP A 95 -16.36 30.24 -8.11
CA ASP A 95 -17.03 29.80 -6.88
C ASP A 95 -16.30 28.63 -6.17
N CYS A 96 -15.23 28.10 -6.77
CA CYS A 96 -14.40 27.05 -6.16
C CYS A 96 -13.35 27.70 -5.27
N TYR A 97 -13.28 27.32 -3.99
CA TYR A 97 -12.34 27.93 -3.05
C TYR A 97 -10.87 27.86 -3.47
N PRO A 98 -10.34 26.75 -4.05
CA PRO A 98 -8.94 26.75 -4.49
C PRO A 98 -8.63 27.85 -5.51
N ASP A 99 -9.53 28.06 -6.49
CA ASP A 99 -9.42 29.08 -7.54
C ASP A 99 -9.58 30.49 -6.96
N ALA A 100 -10.61 30.71 -6.14
CA ALA A 100 -10.87 32.01 -5.51
C ALA A 100 -9.73 32.48 -4.59
N PHE A 101 -8.94 31.55 -4.04
CA PHE A 101 -7.90 31.86 -3.05
C PHE A 101 -6.54 32.01 -3.71
N LEU A 102 -6.16 31.06 -4.57
CA LEU A 102 -4.88 31.09 -5.25
C LEU A 102 -4.88 32.10 -6.41
N ALA A 103 -6.03 32.26 -7.07
CA ALA A 103 -6.23 33.11 -8.24
C ALA A 103 -5.11 32.90 -9.26
N ASP A 104 -4.45 33.97 -9.70
CA ASP A 104 -3.42 33.91 -10.74
C ASP A 104 -2.00 33.65 -10.19
N LEU A 105 -1.83 33.44 -8.88
CA LEU A 105 -0.50 33.21 -8.31
C LEU A 105 0.08 31.86 -8.79
N PRO A 106 1.29 31.84 -9.38
CA PRO A 106 1.98 30.60 -9.68
C PRO A 106 2.24 29.80 -8.41
N LEU A 107 1.87 28.51 -8.43
CA LEU A 107 2.16 27.57 -7.36
C LEU A 107 3.22 26.57 -7.82
N VAL A 108 4.40 26.60 -7.20
CA VAL A 108 5.44 25.58 -7.36
C VAL A 108 5.32 24.61 -6.20
N TYR A 109 5.42 23.31 -6.48
CA TYR A 109 5.10 22.31 -5.48
C TYR A 109 6.09 21.13 -5.49
N PRO A 110 7.14 21.17 -4.64
CA PRO A 110 7.92 19.98 -4.30
C PRO A 110 7.03 18.86 -3.76
N PHE A 111 7.00 17.72 -4.45
CA PHE A 111 6.06 16.63 -4.16
C PHE A 111 6.72 15.25 -4.28
N ILE A 112 6.37 14.29 -3.44
CA ILE A 112 6.99 12.96 -3.48
C ILE A 112 6.61 12.18 -4.75
N ILE A 113 7.58 11.56 -5.43
CA ILE A 113 7.38 10.87 -6.73
C ILE A 113 6.40 9.69 -6.66
N ASN A 114 6.27 9.05 -5.49
CA ASN A 114 5.38 7.89 -5.30
C ASN A 114 3.94 8.25 -4.93
N ASN A 115 3.58 9.54 -4.95
CA ASN A 115 2.21 9.97 -4.70
C ASN A 115 1.57 10.70 -5.88
N PRO A 116 1.40 10.01 -7.02
CA PRO A 116 0.87 10.60 -8.24
C PRO A 116 -0.56 11.12 -8.07
N GLY A 117 -1.37 10.51 -7.21
CA GLY A 117 -2.77 10.88 -7.05
C GLY A 117 -2.94 12.29 -6.49
N GLU A 118 -2.37 12.54 -5.32
CA GLU A 118 -2.52 13.82 -4.65
C GLU A 118 -1.76 14.94 -5.38
N GLY A 119 -0.57 14.65 -5.96
CA GLY A 119 0.10 15.64 -6.81
C GLY A 119 -0.72 15.96 -8.07
N THR A 120 -1.44 14.99 -8.63
CA THR A 120 -2.40 15.26 -9.73
C THR A 120 -3.56 16.14 -9.27
N GLN A 121 -4.03 15.99 -8.03
CA GLN A 121 -5.04 16.87 -7.45
C GLN A 121 -4.55 18.31 -7.38
N ALA A 122 -3.33 18.54 -6.88
CA ALA A 122 -2.71 19.86 -6.85
C ALA A 122 -2.56 20.47 -8.25
N LYS A 123 -2.15 19.68 -9.25
CA LYS A 123 -2.05 20.12 -10.65
C LYS A 123 -3.39 20.56 -11.23
N ARG A 124 -4.47 19.82 -10.93
CA ARG A 124 -5.80 20.04 -11.53
C ARG A 124 -6.63 21.10 -10.81
N ARG A 125 -6.42 21.28 -9.50
CA ARG A 125 -7.24 22.14 -8.65
C ARG A 125 -6.50 23.35 -8.07
N ALA A 126 -5.19 23.43 -8.25
CA ALA A 126 -4.40 24.59 -7.79
C ALA A 126 -3.32 24.99 -8.80
N HIS A 127 -3.47 24.57 -10.07
CA HIS A 127 -2.54 24.83 -11.18
C HIS A 127 -1.06 24.66 -10.81
N ALA A 128 -0.78 23.68 -9.93
CA ALA A 128 0.55 23.47 -9.38
C ALA A 128 1.53 23.02 -10.47
N ALA A 129 2.68 23.69 -10.55
CA ALA A 129 3.89 23.19 -11.17
C ALA A 129 4.59 22.27 -10.17
N VAL A 130 4.27 20.97 -10.24
CA VAL A 130 4.92 19.96 -9.41
C VAL A 130 6.39 19.85 -9.79
N VAL A 131 7.26 19.72 -8.79
CA VAL A 131 8.66 19.33 -8.94
C VAL A 131 8.84 18.10 -8.05
N ASP A 132 8.90 16.93 -8.66
CA ASP A 132 8.93 15.70 -7.89
C ASP A 132 10.25 15.54 -7.13
N HIS A 133 10.22 14.85 -6.00
CA HIS A 133 11.39 14.55 -5.20
C HIS A 133 11.46 13.07 -4.84
N MET A 134 12.64 12.62 -4.46
CA MET A 134 12.92 11.24 -4.12
C MET A 134 12.11 10.76 -2.91
N ILE A 135 11.88 9.46 -2.85
CA ILE A 135 11.42 8.79 -1.64
C ILE A 135 12.49 8.92 -0.54
N PRO A 136 12.15 8.73 0.74
CA PRO A 136 13.16 8.58 1.77
C PRO A 136 14.15 7.46 1.42
N PRO A 137 15.39 7.52 1.94
CA PRO A 137 16.27 6.38 1.90
C PRO A 137 15.59 5.14 2.50
N MET A 138 15.87 3.97 1.92
CA MET A 138 15.25 2.70 2.33
C MET A 138 16.31 1.77 2.88
N THR A 139 15.96 0.98 3.89
CA THR A 139 16.79 -0.09 4.47
C THR A 139 15.94 -1.32 4.81
N SER A 140 16.59 -2.39 5.26
CA SER A 140 15.89 -3.51 5.91
C SER A 140 15.67 -3.20 7.39
N ALA A 141 14.58 -3.70 7.97
CA ALA A 141 14.27 -3.48 9.39
C ALA A 141 15.31 -4.12 10.32
N ASP A 142 15.89 -5.24 9.90
CA ASP A 142 16.74 -6.11 10.72
C ASP A 142 16.03 -6.58 12.00
N VAL A 143 16.67 -7.47 12.78
CA VAL A 143 16.16 -7.91 14.09
C VAL A 143 16.93 -7.21 15.19
N TYR A 144 16.24 -6.81 16.27
CA TYR A 144 16.83 -6.08 17.39
C TYR A 144 16.31 -6.56 18.75
N GLY A 145 17.05 -6.23 19.81
CA GLY A 145 16.64 -6.49 21.19
C GLY A 145 16.30 -7.97 21.45
N GLU A 146 15.09 -8.22 21.94
CA GLU A 146 14.62 -9.56 22.25
C GLU A 146 14.36 -10.40 20.99
N LEU A 147 14.04 -9.81 19.83
CA LEU A 147 13.91 -10.54 18.56
C LEU A 147 15.26 -11.09 18.11
N ALA A 148 16.33 -10.30 18.21
CA ALA A 148 17.68 -10.76 17.91
C ALA A 148 18.13 -11.86 18.89
N THR A 149 17.71 -11.77 20.16
CA THR A 149 17.96 -12.83 21.15
C THR A 149 17.21 -14.11 20.79
N LEU A 150 15.97 -13.99 20.28
CA LEU A 150 15.18 -15.13 19.82
C LEU A 150 15.83 -15.80 18.61
N THR A 151 16.31 -15.03 17.61
CA THR A 151 17.08 -15.56 16.47
C THR A 151 18.28 -16.38 16.96
N GLN A 152 19.06 -15.85 17.92
CA GLN A 152 20.22 -16.57 18.49
C GLN A 152 19.83 -17.89 19.17
N LEU A 153 18.69 -17.91 19.88
CA LEU A 153 18.21 -19.14 20.52
C LEU A 153 17.70 -20.17 19.50
N VAL A 154 17.08 -19.71 18.41
CA VAL A 154 16.67 -20.57 17.28
C VAL A 154 17.91 -21.18 16.60
N ASP A 155 18.95 -20.37 16.34
CA ASP A 155 20.22 -20.86 15.82
C ASP A 155 20.88 -21.88 16.76
N GLU A 156 20.90 -21.58 18.07
CA GLU A 156 21.43 -22.49 19.09
C GLU A 156 20.64 -23.79 19.12
N TYR A 157 19.31 -23.74 18.98
CA TYR A 157 18.49 -24.94 18.90
C TYR A 157 18.93 -25.85 17.75
N TYR A 158 19.06 -25.31 16.53
CA TYR A 158 19.47 -26.11 15.37
C TYR A 158 20.87 -26.71 15.53
N GLN A 159 21.80 -25.99 16.18
CA GLN A 159 23.13 -26.51 16.48
C GLN A 159 23.10 -27.62 17.56
N VAL A 160 22.36 -27.39 18.65
CA VAL A 160 22.22 -28.34 19.76
C VAL A 160 21.53 -29.61 19.30
N GLU A 161 20.56 -29.53 18.41
CA GLU A 161 19.89 -30.69 17.81
C GLU A 161 20.88 -31.63 17.11
N GLN A 162 21.92 -31.09 16.45
CA GLN A 162 22.93 -31.89 15.76
C GLN A 162 24.04 -32.38 16.71
N MET A 163 24.44 -31.57 17.69
CA MET A 163 25.62 -31.83 18.50
C MET A 163 25.34 -32.48 19.86
N ASP A 164 24.25 -32.08 20.54
CA ASP A 164 23.90 -32.54 21.89
C ASP A 164 22.37 -32.49 22.14
N PRO A 165 21.58 -33.40 21.54
CA PRO A 165 20.12 -33.41 21.67
C PRO A 165 19.60 -33.45 23.12
N SER A 166 20.42 -33.90 24.07
CA SER A 166 20.06 -33.98 25.49
C SER A 166 19.78 -32.61 26.12
N LYS A 167 20.25 -31.52 25.49
CA LYS A 167 20.06 -30.14 25.95
C LYS A 167 18.87 -29.43 25.29
N LEU A 168 18.21 -30.02 24.29
CA LEU A 168 17.08 -29.40 23.61
C LEU A 168 16.00 -28.89 24.58
N PRO A 169 15.58 -29.64 25.63
CA PRO A 169 14.57 -29.13 26.56
C PRO A 169 14.93 -27.81 27.25
N LEU A 170 16.22 -27.52 27.45
CA LEU A 170 16.67 -26.27 28.06
C LEU A 170 16.52 -25.09 27.08
N VAL A 171 16.93 -25.28 25.83
CA VAL A 171 16.82 -24.25 24.78
C VAL A 171 15.35 -24.00 24.45
N GLN A 172 14.53 -25.06 24.36
CA GLN A 172 13.07 -24.97 24.17
C GLN A 172 12.41 -24.10 25.24
N GLN A 173 12.78 -24.32 26.52
CA GLN A 173 12.26 -23.52 27.63
C GLN A 173 12.68 -22.04 27.53
N GLN A 174 13.92 -21.76 27.11
CA GLN A 174 14.40 -20.38 26.94
C GLN A 174 13.67 -19.65 25.80
N ILE A 175 13.50 -20.32 24.66
CA ILE A 175 12.75 -19.81 23.50
C ILE A 175 11.33 -19.46 23.93
N TRP A 176 10.67 -20.38 24.63
CA TRP A 176 9.30 -20.18 25.07
C TRP A 176 9.15 -19.02 26.07
N GLN A 177 10.03 -18.96 27.07
CA GLN A 177 10.03 -17.86 28.04
C GLN A 177 10.23 -16.50 27.36
N LEU A 178 11.09 -16.43 26.35
CA LEU A 178 11.33 -15.21 25.59
C LEU A 178 10.12 -14.83 24.72
N MET A 179 9.47 -15.81 24.08
CA MET A 179 8.24 -15.58 23.31
C MET A 179 7.11 -14.99 24.17
N GLN A 180 6.93 -15.50 25.39
CA GLN A 180 5.95 -14.95 26.34
C GLN A 180 6.32 -13.54 26.79
N GLN A 181 7.60 -13.26 27.04
CA GLN A 181 8.06 -11.92 27.44
C GLN A 181 7.88 -10.88 26.33
N THR A 182 8.03 -11.30 25.07
CA THR A 182 7.96 -10.44 23.87
C THR A 182 6.55 -10.30 23.28
N ASN A 183 5.55 -10.97 23.87
CA ASN A 183 4.20 -11.14 23.32
C ASN A 183 4.20 -11.63 21.86
N LEU A 184 5.20 -12.42 21.45
CA LEU A 184 5.28 -13.00 20.11
C LEU A 184 4.36 -14.20 19.94
N ASP A 185 3.89 -14.76 21.04
CA ASP A 185 2.90 -15.83 21.07
C ASP A 185 1.63 -15.45 20.31
N GLN A 186 1.17 -14.19 20.39
CA GLN A 186 0.00 -13.71 19.65
C GLN A 186 0.26 -13.64 18.14
N ASP A 187 1.40 -13.08 17.75
CA ASP A 187 1.84 -12.96 16.35
C ASP A 187 2.00 -14.34 15.71
N ILE A 188 2.64 -15.26 16.43
CA ILE A 188 2.92 -16.61 15.97
C ILE A 188 1.64 -17.45 15.97
N THR A 189 0.75 -17.33 16.95
CA THR A 189 -0.55 -18.04 16.92
C THR A 189 -1.35 -17.65 15.67
N GLU A 190 -1.33 -16.38 15.28
CA GLU A 190 -1.97 -15.91 14.04
C GLU A 190 -1.29 -16.42 12.75
N LEU A 191 0.01 -16.71 12.82
CA LEU A 191 0.78 -17.34 11.74
C LEU A 191 0.60 -18.85 11.68
N MET A 192 0.60 -19.54 12.82
CA MET A 192 0.33 -20.98 12.96
C MET A 192 -1.07 -21.32 12.45
N GLY A 193 -2.04 -20.41 12.59
CA GLY A 193 -3.36 -20.54 11.97
C GLY A 193 -3.36 -20.50 10.43
N ARG A 194 -2.24 -20.16 9.76
CA ARG A 194 -2.08 -20.16 8.30
C ARG A 194 -1.45 -21.44 7.75
N ILE A 195 -0.65 -22.12 8.56
CA ILE A 195 0.16 -23.25 8.10
C ILE A 195 -0.54 -24.53 8.58
N ASP A 196 -1.52 -24.96 7.78
CA ASP A 196 -2.04 -26.31 7.90
C ASP A 196 -0.94 -27.27 7.40
N HIS A 197 -0.16 -27.83 8.32
CA HIS A 197 0.78 -28.91 8.00
C HIS A 197 0.05 -30.20 7.56
N GLY A 198 -1.29 -30.22 7.53
CA GLY A 198 -2.09 -31.33 7.03
C GLY A 198 -2.11 -32.54 7.98
N ASP A 199 -1.35 -32.49 9.08
CA ASP A 199 -1.22 -33.56 10.05
C ASP A 199 -1.55 -33.17 11.50
N HIS A 200 -1.50 -31.88 11.90
CA HIS A 200 -1.75 -31.47 13.30
C HIS A 200 -2.43 -30.09 13.44
N THR A 201 -3.54 -30.01 14.21
CA THR A 201 -4.20 -28.76 14.63
C THR A 201 -3.74 -28.38 16.04
N HIS A 202 -2.99 -27.27 16.19
CA HIS A 202 -2.64 -26.72 17.49
C HIS A 202 -3.68 -25.68 17.95
N GLU A 203 -4.88 -26.13 18.34
CA GLU A 203 -5.78 -25.27 19.13
C GLU A 203 -5.25 -25.20 20.57
N TRP A 204 -4.79 -24.03 21.01
CA TRP A 204 -4.42 -23.79 22.40
C TRP A 204 -5.65 -23.35 23.21
N ASP A 205 -5.98 -24.10 24.25
CA ASP A 205 -7.18 -23.90 25.08
C ASP A 205 -6.97 -22.96 26.29
N GLY A 206 -5.80 -22.30 26.38
CA GLY A 206 -5.47 -21.39 27.49
C GLY A 206 -5.03 -22.08 28.79
N SER A 207 -4.73 -23.37 28.75
CA SER A 207 -4.28 -24.13 29.93
C SER A 207 -2.75 -24.13 30.11
N TYR A 208 -2.28 -24.11 31.36
CA TYR A 208 -0.87 -24.03 31.76
C TYR A 208 -0.50 -25.07 32.82
N THR A 209 0.76 -25.50 32.83
CA THR A 209 1.43 -26.25 33.89
C THR A 209 1.77 -25.35 35.08
N ASP A 210 2.11 -25.96 36.22
CA ASP A 210 2.41 -25.25 37.48
C ASP A 210 3.61 -24.28 37.39
N ASP A 211 4.48 -24.43 36.38
CA ASP A 211 5.62 -23.56 36.09
C ASP A 211 5.34 -22.49 35.03
N GLY A 212 4.10 -22.38 34.54
CA GLY A 212 3.66 -21.36 33.58
C GLY A 212 3.86 -21.71 32.10
N THR A 213 4.23 -22.97 31.80
CA THR A 213 4.33 -23.49 30.43
C THR A 213 2.93 -23.91 29.95
N PRO A 214 2.47 -23.61 28.72
CA PRO A 214 1.22 -24.17 28.23
C PRO A 214 1.23 -25.70 28.27
N LEU A 215 0.11 -26.32 28.65
CA LEU A 215 -0.01 -27.77 28.66
C LEU A 215 0.20 -28.37 27.26
N THR A 216 -0.25 -27.68 26.21
CA THR A 216 0.01 -28.04 24.82
C THR A 216 1.50 -28.16 24.52
N LEU A 217 2.35 -27.29 25.07
CA LEU A 217 3.81 -27.32 24.90
C LEU A 217 4.50 -28.38 25.78
N ALA A 218 4.00 -28.59 27.00
CA ALA A 218 4.48 -29.68 27.85
C ALA A 218 4.14 -31.07 27.27
N GLU A 219 3.07 -31.13 26.46
CA GLU A 219 2.60 -32.33 25.75
C GLU A 219 3.11 -32.40 24.29
N MET A 220 3.69 -31.32 23.75
CA MET A 220 4.28 -31.27 22.41
C MET A 220 5.38 -32.32 22.31
N ASN A 221 5.28 -33.16 21.28
CA ASN A 221 6.37 -34.07 20.96
C ASN A 221 7.52 -33.28 20.28
N ALA A 222 8.68 -33.91 20.12
CA ALA A 222 9.85 -33.25 19.53
C ALA A 222 9.61 -32.76 18.08
N THR A 223 8.71 -33.40 17.34
CA THR A 223 8.29 -33.00 15.99
C THR A 223 7.45 -31.73 16.03
N ASP A 224 6.48 -31.65 16.94
CA ASP A 224 5.60 -30.48 17.09
C ASP A 224 6.39 -29.20 17.41
N PHE A 225 7.39 -29.29 18.30
CA PHE A 225 8.25 -28.15 18.61
C PHE A 225 9.16 -27.76 17.43
N SER A 226 9.58 -28.74 16.62
CA SER A 226 10.35 -28.45 15.40
C SER A 226 9.53 -27.62 14.41
N HIS A 227 8.24 -27.93 14.23
CA HIS A 227 7.36 -27.13 13.35
C HIS A 227 7.17 -25.71 13.88
N LEU A 228 6.94 -25.55 15.19
CA LEU A 228 6.88 -24.22 15.81
C LEU A 228 8.14 -23.38 15.56
N LEU A 229 9.33 -24.01 15.56
CA LEU A 229 10.57 -23.30 15.25
C LEU A 229 10.68 -22.88 13.79
N GLU A 230 10.23 -23.71 12.85
CA GLU A 230 10.16 -23.31 11.44
C GLU A 230 9.28 -22.06 11.29
N ASP A 231 8.13 -22.01 11.97
CA ASP A 231 7.25 -20.84 11.94
C ASP A 231 7.90 -19.59 12.56
N ILE A 232 8.56 -19.75 13.71
CA ILE A 232 9.30 -18.66 14.38
C ILE A 232 10.39 -18.11 13.47
N ASP A 233 11.22 -18.98 12.90
CA ASP A 233 12.34 -18.59 12.05
C ASP A 233 11.86 -17.91 10.77
N GLY A 234 10.82 -18.47 10.13
CA GLY A 234 10.17 -17.86 8.98
C GLY A 234 9.61 -16.47 9.26
N TYR A 235 9.03 -16.27 10.44
CA TYR A 235 8.51 -14.97 10.88
C TYR A 235 9.62 -13.96 11.19
N LEU A 236 10.69 -14.37 11.88
CA LEU A 236 11.83 -13.52 12.17
C LEU A 236 12.53 -13.07 10.87
N CYS A 237 12.71 -13.99 9.93
CA CYS A 237 13.24 -13.71 8.60
C CYS A 237 12.34 -12.72 7.83
N GLU A 238 11.02 -12.89 7.90
CA GLU A 238 10.09 -11.93 7.32
C GLU A 238 10.28 -10.53 7.94
N LEU A 239 10.24 -10.42 9.27
CA LEU A 239 10.39 -9.15 9.99
C LEU A 239 11.71 -8.46 9.65
N GLY A 240 12.83 -9.18 9.73
CA GLY A 240 14.15 -8.60 9.46
C GLY A 240 14.33 -8.15 8.01
N SER A 241 13.67 -8.82 7.06
CA SER A 241 13.81 -8.53 5.63
C SER A 241 12.83 -7.46 5.09
N LEU A 242 11.92 -6.96 5.93
CA LEU A 242 11.00 -5.87 5.60
C LEU A 242 11.74 -4.60 5.20
N GLN A 243 11.27 -3.94 4.14
CA GLN A 243 11.81 -2.65 3.74
C GLN A 243 11.14 -1.53 4.51
N ILE A 244 11.94 -0.69 5.17
CA ILE A 244 11.52 0.48 5.93
C ILE A 244 12.30 1.71 5.49
N ARG A 245 11.83 2.90 5.88
CA ARG A 245 12.59 4.14 5.68
C ARG A 245 13.76 4.24 6.66
N ASP A 246 14.91 4.68 6.18
CA ASP A 246 16.09 5.02 6.95
C ASP A 246 16.24 6.54 7.07
N GLY A 247 15.24 7.17 7.70
CA GLY A 247 15.16 8.62 7.86
C GLY A 247 14.22 9.31 6.86
N LEU A 248 14.53 10.56 6.50
CA LEU A 248 13.70 11.42 5.66
C LEU A 248 14.49 11.93 4.46
N HIS A 249 13.79 12.17 3.36
CA HIS A 249 14.37 12.86 2.21
C HIS A 249 14.64 14.34 2.56
N THR A 250 15.76 14.86 2.08
CA THR A 250 16.05 16.30 2.07
C THR A 250 16.13 16.75 0.62
N LEU A 251 15.33 17.75 0.25
CA LEU A 251 15.24 18.22 -1.15
C LEU A 251 16.62 18.58 -1.71
N GLY A 252 16.98 18.03 -2.86
CA GLY A 252 18.28 18.22 -3.52
C GLY A 252 19.44 17.41 -2.90
N TYR A 253 19.21 16.61 -1.86
CA TYR A 253 20.21 15.73 -1.27
C TYR A 253 20.10 14.32 -1.84
N ILE A 254 21.24 13.73 -2.20
CA ILE A 254 21.34 12.35 -2.68
C ILE A 254 21.92 11.51 -1.54
N PRO A 255 21.35 10.33 -1.23
CA PRO A 255 21.94 9.43 -0.25
C PRO A 255 23.37 9.05 -0.65
N GLU A 256 24.27 8.95 0.34
CA GLU A 256 25.67 8.60 0.15
C GLU A 256 26.04 7.38 1.01
N GLY A 257 27.19 6.75 0.71
CA GLY A 257 27.73 5.64 1.50
C GLY A 257 26.78 4.44 1.59
N ASP A 258 26.63 3.89 2.79
CA ASP A 258 25.79 2.71 3.04
C ASP A 258 24.32 2.98 2.72
N GLN A 259 23.83 4.18 3.00
CA GLN A 259 22.44 4.54 2.75
C GLN A 259 22.09 4.48 1.24
N LEU A 260 23.03 4.86 0.37
CA LEU A 260 22.88 4.65 -1.08
C LEU A 260 22.86 3.16 -1.44
N CYS A 261 23.71 2.35 -0.81
CA CYS A 261 23.78 0.91 -1.07
C CYS A 261 22.47 0.21 -0.65
N HIS A 262 21.92 0.57 0.51
CA HIS A 262 20.63 0.06 0.99
C HIS A 262 19.47 0.50 0.09
N LEU A 263 19.46 1.75 -0.36
CA LEU A 263 18.46 2.22 -1.32
C LEU A 263 18.55 1.45 -2.65
N ILE A 264 19.75 1.26 -3.21
CA ILE A 264 19.95 0.47 -4.44
C ILE A 264 19.48 -0.96 -4.24
N ARG A 265 19.79 -1.57 -3.08
CA ARG A 265 19.31 -2.90 -2.72
C ARG A 265 17.79 -2.90 -2.77
N ALA A 266 17.12 -2.00 -2.06
CA ALA A 266 15.65 -1.88 -2.03
C ALA A 266 15.05 -1.76 -3.44
N LEU A 267 15.61 -0.90 -4.30
CA LEU A 267 15.13 -0.66 -5.67
C LEU A 267 15.38 -1.84 -6.63
N THR A 268 16.24 -2.80 -6.25
CA THR A 268 16.57 -3.98 -7.06
C THR A 268 16.12 -5.31 -6.43
N ARG A 269 15.36 -5.26 -5.32
CA ARG A 269 14.75 -6.44 -4.67
C ARG A 269 13.74 -7.15 -5.56
N ILE A 270 13.04 -6.40 -6.42
CA ILE A 270 12.08 -6.95 -7.38
C ILE A 270 12.46 -6.56 -8.82
N PRO A 271 11.92 -7.25 -9.84
CA PRO A 271 12.26 -6.96 -11.23
C PRO A 271 11.93 -5.52 -11.64
N ASN A 272 12.80 -4.90 -12.45
CA ASN A 272 12.59 -3.59 -13.04
C ASN A 272 12.33 -3.73 -14.56
N GLY A 273 11.06 -3.91 -14.92
CA GLY A 273 10.66 -4.22 -16.30
C GLY A 273 11.26 -5.55 -16.75
N ASN A 274 12.19 -5.51 -17.72
CA ASN A 274 12.86 -6.71 -18.22
C ASN A 274 14.15 -7.04 -17.45
N ILE A 275 14.54 -6.21 -16.49
CA ILE A 275 15.71 -6.48 -15.64
C ILE A 275 15.25 -7.33 -14.45
N PRO A 276 15.79 -8.55 -14.26
CA PRO A 276 15.41 -9.41 -13.15
C PRO A 276 15.84 -8.80 -11.80
N SER A 277 15.26 -9.29 -10.70
CA SER A 277 15.67 -8.87 -9.36
C SER A 277 17.09 -9.33 -9.07
N LEU A 278 17.89 -8.49 -8.38
CA LEU A 278 19.24 -8.89 -7.97
C LEU A 278 19.18 -10.09 -7.02
N ARG A 279 18.21 -10.08 -6.11
CA ARG A 279 17.97 -11.16 -5.15
C ARG A 279 17.64 -12.48 -5.83
N GLY A 280 16.78 -12.45 -6.86
CA GLY A 280 16.41 -13.65 -7.62
C GLY A 280 17.61 -14.23 -8.37
N GLU A 281 18.42 -13.37 -8.97
CA GLU A 281 19.63 -13.80 -9.68
C GLU A 281 20.71 -14.35 -8.74
N VAL A 282 20.88 -13.78 -7.55
CA VAL A 282 21.81 -14.32 -6.55
C VAL A 282 21.31 -15.63 -5.95
N ALA A 283 20.01 -15.76 -5.67
CA ALA A 283 19.43 -17.05 -5.23
C ALA A 283 19.64 -18.14 -6.30
N ALA A 284 19.36 -17.83 -7.56
CA ALA A 284 19.59 -18.76 -8.67
C ALA A 284 21.08 -19.09 -8.87
N TRP A 285 21.99 -18.13 -8.64
CA TRP A 285 23.44 -18.38 -8.63
C TRP A 285 23.85 -19.41 -7.57
N LEU A 286 23.21 -19.38 -6.39
CA LEU A 286 23.40 -20.37 -5.33
C LEU A 286 22.66 -21.69 -5.60
N GLY A 287 21.90 -21.78 -6.69
CA GLY A 287 21.12 -22.97 -7.05
C GLY A 287 19.77 -23.07 -6.35
N PHE A 288 19.23 -21.96 -5.84
CA PHE A 288 17.91 -21.90 -5.20
C PHE A 288 16.91 -21.10 -6.05
N ASP A 289 15.64 -21.47 -5.92
CA ASP A 289 14.53 -20.68 -6.46
C ASP A 289 14.04 -19.70 -5.39
N LEU A 290 14.05 -18.40 -5.70
CA LEU A 290 13.69 -17.37 -4.72
C LEU A 290 12.21 -17.44 -4.32
N GLU A 291 11.31 -17.82 -5.24
CA GLU A 291 9.88 -17.93 -4.92
C GLU A 291 9.63 -19.04 -3.91
N THR A 292 10.25 -20.20 -4.10
CA THR A 292 10.23 -21.31 -3.14
C THR A 292 10.79 -20.89 -1.78
N LEU A 293 11.99 -20.28 -1.76
CA LEU A 293 12.62 -19.78 -0.54
C LEU A 293 11.68 -18.86 0.26
N LEU A 294 11.05 -17.94 -0.45
CA LEU A 294 10.17 -16.96 0.14
C LEU A 294 8.81 -17.57 0.55
N ALA A 295 8.31 -18.60 -0.12
CA ALA A 295 7.04 -19.25 0.23
C ALA A 295 7.19 -20.13 1.48
N GLU A 296 8.34 -20.78 1.65
CA GLU A 296 8.60 -21.75 2.71
C GLU A 296 9.77 -21.31 3.62
N ARG A 297 9.82 -20.02 4.01
CA ARG A 297 10.96 -19.40 4.73
C ARG A 297 11.47 -20.22 5.91
N GLY A 298 10.55 -20.72 6.74
CA GLY A 298 10.87 -21.49 7.93
C GLY A 298 11.37 -22.91 7.66
N LYS A 299 11.10 -23.45 6.47
CA LYS A 299 11.29 -24.87 6.18
C LYS A 299 12.76 -25.23 6.23
N ARG A 300 13.04 -26.36 6.87
CA ARG A 300 14.40 -26.92 6.96
C ARG A 300 14.96 -27.29 5.60
N LEU A 301 16.26 -27.10 5.45
CA LEU A 301 17.02 -27.56 4.30
C LEU A 301 17.25 -29.07 4.39
N GLU A 302 17.21 -29.76 3.25
CA GLU A 302 17.37 -31.22 3.22
C GLU A 302 18.78 -31.66 3.65
N THR A 303 18.86 -32.70 4.47
CA THR A 303 20.13 -33.30 4.87
C THR A 303 20.82 -33.95 3.67
N GLY A 304 22.04 -33.52 3.36
CA GLY A 304 22.79 -33.99 2.20
C GLY A 304 22.57 -33.17 0.93
N ASP A 305 21.96 -31.98 1.04
CA ASP A 305 21.95 -31.01 -0.05
C ASP A 305 23.38 -30.58 -0.38
N TRP A 306 23.85 -31.07 -1.52
CA TRP A 306 25.19 -30.85 -2.04
C TRP A 306 25.51 -29.36 -2.27
N ARG A 307 24.50 -28.50 -2.42
CA ARG A 307 24.68 -27.03 -2.51
C ARG A 307 25.27 -26.48 -1.22
N LEU A 308 24.83 -27.00 -0.07
CA LEU A 308 25.22 -26.52 1.26
C LEU A 308 26.68 -26.80 1.60
N GLU A 309 27.26 -27.90 1.10
CA GLU A 309 28.68 -28.18 1.29
C GLU A 309 29.55 -27.06 0.70
N THR A 310 29.19 -26.60 -0.50
CA THR A 310 29.92 -25.52 -1.18
C THR A 310 29.64 -24.18 -0.52
N ILE A 311 28.37 -23.89 -0.19
CA ILE A 311 27.98 -22.64 0.48
C ILE A 311 28.70 -22.51 1.81
N THR A 312 28.65 -23.55 2.64
CA THR A 312 29.32 -23.57 3.95
C THR A 312 30.83 -23.42 3.79
N ALA A 313 31.46 -24.08 2.81
CA ALA A 313 32.90 -23.95 2.57
C ALA A 313 33.32 -22.55 2.11
N GLN A 314 32.44 -21.84 1.38
CA GLN A 314 32.73 -20.51 0.84
C GLN A 314 32.36 -19.38 1.82
N TRP A 315 31.30 -19.54 2.61
CA TRP A 315 30.75 -18.55 3.53
C TRP A 315 30.56 -19.18 4.92
N LEU A 316 31.70 -19.47 5.57
CA LEU A 316 31.87 -20.19 6.84
C LEU A 316 31.33 -19.48 8.09
N GLU A 317 30.61 -18.37 7.94
CA GLU A 317 30.30 -17.48 9.06
C GLU A 317 29.19 -18.03 9.97
N ARG A 318 28.36 -18.95 9.47
CA ARG A 318 27.25 -19.56 10.20
C ARG A 318 26.85 -20.94 9.67
N SER A 319 26.04 -21.65 10.43
CA SER A 319 25.32 -22.85 9.99
C SER A 319 24.10 -22.44 9.18
N TYR A 320 23.74 -23.22 8.16
CA TYR A 320 22.54 -23.02 7.35
C TYR A 320 21.59 -24.19 7.61
N ALA A 321 20.51 -23.95 8.35
CA ALA A 321 19.51 -24.94 8.75
C ALA A 321 18.20 -24.79 7.96
N THR A 322 17.79 -23.57 7.61
CA THR A 322 16.48 -23.27 7.02
C THR A 322 16.57 -22.47 5.71
N GLN A 323 15.45 -22.35 5.01
CA GLN A 323 15.36 -21.48 3.84
C GLN A 323 15.57 -19.98 4.20
N ALA A 324 15.23 -19.59 5.43
CA ALA A 324 15.47 -18.25 5.99
C ALA A 324 16.97 -17.93 6.04
N ASP A 325 17.82 -18.88 6.44
CA ASP A 325 19.28 -18.69 6.41
C ASP A 325 19.81 -18.40 5.00
N ILE A 326 19.27 -19.10 3.99
CA ILE A 326 19.64 -18.89 2.59
C ILE A 326 19.15 -17.52 2.11
N ILE A 327 17.95 -17.11 2.51
CA ILE A 327 17.41 -15.78 2.23
C ILE A 327 18.35 -14.69 2.77
N GLU A 328 18.78 -14.82 4.02
CA GLU A 328 19.66 -13.84 4.65
C GLU A 328 21.03 -13.78 3.96
N LEU A 329 21.60 -14.94 3.64
CA LEU A 329 22.83 -15.01 2.84
C LEU A 329 22.67 -14.31 1.48
N VAL A 330 21.56 -14.55 0.78
CA VAL A 330 21.29 -13.89 -0.50
C VAL A 330 21.22 -12.37 -0.32
N ASP A 331 20.50 -11.88 0.69
CA ASP A 331 20.36 -10.44 0.96
C ASP A 331 21.71 -9.79 1.36
N GLU A 332 22.56 -10.50 2.11
CA GLU A 332 23.91 -10.11 2.48
C GLU A 332 24.83 -10.03 1.25
N LEU A 333 24.85 -11.07 0.41
CA LEU A 333 25.63 -11.10 -0.83
C LEU A 333 25.20 -10.00 -1.80
N CYS A 334 23.90 -9.71 -1.90
CA CYS A 334 23.39 -8.58 -2.69
C CYS A 334 23.96 -7.25 -2.18
N LEU A 335 23.94 -7.01 -0.87
CA LEU A 335 24.51 -5.80 -0.28
C LEU A 335 26.02 -5.70 -0.52
N ASN A 336 26.75 -6.80 -0.29
CA ASN A 336 28.21 -6.87 -0.50
C ASN A 336 28.58 -6.60 -1.98
N LEU A 337 27.79 -7.11 -2.93
CA LEU A 337 27.97 -6.79 -4.36
C LEU A 337 27.81 -5.30 -4.62
N ILE A 338 26.76 -4.68 -4.08
CA ILE A 338 26.49 -3.24 -4.27
C ILE A 338 27.58 -2.40 -3.61
N GLN A 339 28.04 -2.74 -2.40
CA GLN A 339 29.13 -2.06 -1.72
C GLN A 339 30.47 -2.20 -2.47
N HIS A 340 30.74 -3.37 -3.06
CA HIS A 340 31.91 -3.54 -3.93
C HIS A 340 31.83 -2.63 -5.16
N LEU A 341 30.66 -2.51 -5.80
CA LEU A 341 30.45 -1.56 -6.89
C LEU A 341 30.64 -0.12 -6.42
N ALA A 342 30.10 0.25 -5.25
CA ALA A 342 30.22 1.58 -4.67
C ALA A 342 31.69 1.96 -4.41
N ALA A 343 32.50 1.01 -3.91
CA ALA A 343 33.94 1.20 -3.72
C ALA A 343 34.71 1.46 -5.04
N HIS A 344 34.12 1.09 -6.18
CA HIS A 344 34.63 1.34 -7.54
C HIS A 344 33.81 2.40 -8.29
N ASP A 345 33.12 3.29 -7.56
CA ASP A 345 32.28 4.38 -8.08
C ASP A 345 31.22 3.91 -9.11
N PHE A 346 30.74 2.69 -8.94
CA PHE A 346 29.80 2.03 -9.84
C PHE A 346 30.28 1.96 -11.31
N ASP A 347 31.59 1.85 -11.56
CA ASP A 347 32.11 1.57 -12.91
C ASP A 347 31.61 0.18 -13.36
N VAL A 348 30.93 0.12 -14.50
CA VAL A 348 30.43 -1.13 -15.09
C VAL A 348 31.53 -2.18 -15.30
N LYS A 349 32.80 -1.77 -15.48
CA LYS A 349 33.94 -2.70 -15.60
C LYS A 349 34.23 -3.46 -14.32
N SER A 350 33.77 -2.97 -13.17
CA SER A 350 33.94 -3.62 -11.87
C SER A 350 32.95 -4.77 -11.64
N VAL A 351 31.88 -4.90 -12.45
CA VAL A 351 30.83 -5.92 -12.27
C VAL A 351 31.41 -7.35 -12.29
N GLU A 352 32.29 -7.66 -13.23
CA GLU A 352 32.93 -8.99 -13.30
C GLU A 352 33.78 -9.26 -12.05
N SER A 353 34.50 -8.25 -11.57
CA SER A 353 35.28 -8.37 -10.33
C SER A 353 34.39 -8.54 -9.10
N ALA A 354 33.25 -7.85 -9.03
CA ALA A 354 32.30 -7.96 -7.93
C ALA A 354 31.74 -9.38 -7.84
N ILE A 355 31.26 -9.93 -8.96
CA ILE A 355 30.76 -11.31 -9.04
C ILE A 355 31.85 -12.28 -8.59
N LYS A 356 33.06 -12.17 -9.14
CA LYS A 356 34.16 -13.07 -8.82
C LYS A 356 34.60 -13.00 -7.36
N THR A 357 34.63 -11.80 -6.78
CA THR A 357 35.11 -11.59 -5.40
C THR A 357 34.05 -11.97 -4.37
N ILE A 358 32.79 -11.62 -4.60
CA ILE A 358 31.70 -11.77 -3.62
C ILE A 358 30.97 -13.10 -3.80
N LEU A 359 30.52 -13.42 -5.02
CA LEU A 359 29.78 -14.65 -5.30
C LEU A 359 30.68 -15.86 -5.54
N LYS A 360 31.99 -15.64 -5.74
CA LYS A 360 33.00 -16.69 -5.94
C LYS A 360 32.58 -17.67 -7.05
N ASP A 361 32.91 -18.96 -6.91
CA ASP A 361 32.50 -19.99 -7.85
C ASP A 361 31.09 -20.49 -7.50
N SER A 362 30.17 -20.47 -8.47
CA SER A 362 28.83 -21.02 -8.30
C SER A 362 28.89 -22.49 -7.83
N PRO A 363 28.06 -22.90 -6.85
CA PRO A 363 27.96 -24.29 -6.44
C PRO A 363 27.47 -25.18 -7.59
N ILE A 364 26.60 -24.67 -8.47
CA ILE A 364 26.05 -25.41 -9.60
C ILE A 364 26.86 -25.19 -10.89
N SER A 365 26.92 -26.20 -11.75
CA SER A 365 27.60 -26.09 -13.04
C SER A 365 26.91 -25.07 -13.94
N THR A 366 27.66 -24.43 -14.85
CA THR A 366 27.12 -23.41 -15.77
C THR A 366 25.97 -23.93 -16.64
N THR A 367 25.91 -25.24 -16.89
CA THR A 367 24.81 -25.89 -17.62
C THR A 367 23.54 -26.02 -16.77
N GLN A 368 23.66 -26.16 -15.44
CA GLN A 368 22.52 -26.20 -14.51
C GLN A 368 21.96 -24.80 -14.22
N LEU A 369 22.81 -23.76 -14.24
CA LEU A 369 22.40 -22.35 -14.17
C LEU A 369 21.50 -21.93 -15.34
N GLN A 370 21.58 -22.62 -16.48
CA GLN A 370 20.73 -22.40 -17.66
C GLN A 370 19.37 -23.11 -17.58
N ILE A 371 19.06 -23.79 -16.46
CA ILE A 371 17.83 -24.58 -16.29
C ILE A 371 16.92 -24.01 -15.19
N THR A 372 17.32 -22.96 -14.48
CA THR A 372 16.45 -22.27 -13.53
C THR A 372 15.43 -21.42 -14.29
N ASN A 373 14.24 -22.00 -14.49
CA ASN A 373 13.10 -21.34 -15.12
C ASN A 373 12.45 -20.35 -14.14
N TYR A 374 13.05 -19.18 -13.94
CA TYR A 374 12.28 -18.08 -13.38
C TYR A 374 11.30 -17.59 -14.46
N GLN A 375 10.03 -17.97 -14.32
CA GLN A 375 8.94 -17.44 -15.12
C GLN A 375 8.21 -16.39 -14.28
N SER A 376 8.48 -15.12 -14.58
CA SER A 376 7.71 -14.02 -14.01
C SER A 376 6.21 -14.25 -14.26
N PRO A 377 5.35 -14.29 -13.23
CA PRO A 377 3.90 -14.45 -13.40
C PRO A 377 3.26 -13.31 -14.21
N ILE A 378 3.93 -12.15 -14.31
CA ILE A 378 3.40 -10.94 -14.92
C ILE A 378 4.05 -10.61 -16.26
N SER A 379 5.30 -11.02 -16.50
CA SER A 379 5.94 -10.87 -17.81
C SER A 379 5.95 -12.21 -18.56
N ASN A 380 5.52 -12.21 -19.82
CA ASN A 380 5.60 -13.41 -20.69
C ASN A 380 7.06 -13.73 -21.11
N LEU A 381 8.05 -13.31 -20.33
CA LEU A 381 9.48 -13.45 -20.64
C LEU A 381 10.04 -14.67 -19.90
N GLN A 382 10.38 -15.70 -20.67
CA GLN A 382 11.30 -16.73 -20.24
C GLN A 382 12.71 -16.18 -20.41
N SER A 383 13.43 -15.89 -19.32
CA SER A 383 14.88 -15.73 -19.38
C SER A 383 15.51 -17.07 -18.98
N PRO A 384 15.96 -17.89 -19.94
CA PRO A 384 16.47 -19.24 -19.66
C PRO A 384 17.88 -19.26 -19.04
N ILE A 385 18.40 -18.13 -18.57
CA ILE A 385 19.77 -18.03 -18.03
C ILE A 385 19.77 -17.06 -16.84
N SER A 386 19.98 -17.59 -15.63
CA SER A 386 20.32 -16.74 -14.49
C SER A 386 21.67 -16.06 -14.76
N ASN A 387 21.72 -14.75 -14.62
CA ASN A 387 22.92 -13.96 -14.74
C ASN A 387 22.88 -12.71 -13.84
N PRO A 388 23.52 -12.73 -12.65
CA PRO A 388 23.59 -11.56 -11.77
C PRO A 388 24.31 -10.37 -12.42
N GLN A 389 25.05 -10.57 -13.51
CA GLN A 389 25.65 -9.47 -14.27
C GLN A 389 24.59 -8.51 -14.84
N SER A 390 23.39 -8.99 -15.21
CA SER A 390 22.33 -8.15 -15.78
C SER A 390 21.85 -7.07 -14.80
N PRO A 391 21.34 -7.40 -13.59
CA PRO A 391 20.95 -6.39 -12.61
C PRO A 391 22.12 -5.53 -12.14
N LEU A 392 23.33 -6.09 -11.98
CA LEU A 392 24.52 -5.30 -11.60
C LEU A 392 24.93 -4.28 -12.68
N THR A 393 24.83 -4.67 -13.96
CA THR A 393 25.08 -3.74 -15.08
C THR A 393 24.03 -2.65 -15.12
N PHE A 394 22.75 -2.99 -14.88
CA PHE A 394 21.67 -2.01 -14.77
C PHE A 394 21.92 -1.01 -13.63
N ILE A 395 22.39 -1.49 -12.47
CA ILE A 395 22.76 -0.63 -11.34
C ILE A 395 23.79 0.43 -11.77
N CYS A 396 24.90 -0.01 -12.37
CA CYS A 396 26.00 0.88 -12.77
C CYS A 396 25.63 1.84 -13.91
N THR A 397 24.91 1.36 -14.92
CA THR A 397 24.72 2.10 -16.18
C THR A 397 23.44 2.93 -16.22
N THR A 398 22.46 2.60 -15.38
CA THR A 398 21.14 3.22 -15.42
C THR A 398 20.73 3.72 -14.03
N LEU A 399 20.58 2.84 -13.04
CA LEU A 399 19.98 3.20 -11.77
C LEU A 399 20.77 4.28 -11.02
N VAL A 400 22.07 4.05 -10.79
CA VAL A 400 22.92 5.01 -10.06
C VAL A 400 23.04 6.34 -10.79
N PRO A 401 23.26 6.39 -12.13
CA PRO A 401 23.16 7.64 -12.87
C PRO A 401 21.83 8.37 -12.67
N LEU A 402 20.69 7.69 -12.71
CA LEU A 402 19.38 8.31 -12.48
C LEU A 402 19.24 8.86 -11.06
N ILE A 403 19.68 8.11 -10.04
CA ILE A 403 19.68 8.58 -8.64
C ILE A 403 20.60 9.80 -8.48
N ARG A 404 21.80 9.79 -9.09
CA ARG A 404 22.75 10.90 -9.02
C ARG A 404 22.26 12.14 -9.78
N HIS A 405 21.38 11.97 -10.76
CA HIS A 405 20.72 13.08 -11.45
C HIS A 405 19.61 13.77 -10.63
N ASN A 406 19.27 13.28 -9.43
CA ASN A 406 18.26 13.90 -8.54
C ASN A 406 18.65 15.30 -8.00
N GLY A 407 19.86 15.80 -8.28
CA GLY A 407 20.25 17.18 -7.95
C GLY A 407 19.36 18.26 -8.59
N ASP A 408 18.61 17.88 -9.63
CA ASP A 408 17.67 18.76 -10.34
C ASP A 408 16.46 19.19 -9.49
N GLU A 409 16.22 18.63 -8.31
CA GLU A 409 15.06 18.97 -7.46
C GLU A 409 15.02 20.47 -7.07
N ILE A 410 16.12 21.01 -6.54
CA ILE A 410 16.20 22.43 -6.20
C ILE A 410 16.31 23.27 -7.47
N ASP A 411 17.14 22.86 -8.43
CA ASP A 411 17.38 23.63 -9.64
C ASP A 411 16.10 23.78 -10.48
N ASN A 412 15.28 22.74 -10.60
CA ASN A 412 13.99 22.82 -11.28
C ASN A 412 12.94 23.56 -10.45
N THR A 413 13.01 23.54 -9.11
CA THR A 413 12.19 24.42 -8.26
C THR A 413 12.53 25.90 -8.55
N LEU A 414 13.82 26.26 -8.58
CA LEU A 414 14.28 27.60 -8.92
C LEU A 414 13.95 27.98 -10.38
N LYS A 415 14.04 27.02 -11.31
CA LYS A 415 13.64 27.20 -12.70
C LYS A 415 12.15 27.50 -12.82
N ALA A 416 11.31 26.82 -12.03
CA ALA A 416 9.86 27.04 -12.01
C ALA A 416 9.54 28.45 -11.49
N LEU A 417 10.20 28.88 -10.41
CA LEU A 417 10.10 30.24 -9.88
C LEU A 417 10.55 31.31 -10.88
N ASN A 418 11.49 30.99 -11.77
CA ASN A 418 11.90 31.85 -12.88
C ASN A 418 10.99 31.75 -14.13
N GLY A 419 9.86 31.06 -14.05
CA GLY A 419 8.93 30.88 -15.18
C GLY A 419 9.45 29.95 -16.28
N GLY A 420 10.45 29.11 -15.97
CA GLY A 420 11.02 28.14 -16.90
C GLY A 420 10.21 26.84 -16.99
N TYR A 421 10.35 26.15 -18.13
CA TYR A 421 9.70 24.85 -18.34
C TYR A 421 10.34 23.73 -17.50
N ILE A 422 9.53 23.03 -16.71
CA ILE A 422 9.95 21.85 -15.95
C ILE A 422 9.65 20.58 -16.76
N PRO A 423 10.67 19.74 -17.04
CA PRO A 423 10.47 18.50 -17.77
C PRO A 423 9.42 17.62 -17.09
N ALA A 424 8.54 17.00 -17.87
CA ALA A 424 7.58 16.03 -17.35
C ALA A 424 8.19 14.62 -17.29
N GLY A 425 7.67 13.77 -16.41
CA GLY A 425 8.06 12.37 -16.29
C GLY A 425 6.97 11.52 -15.64
N PRO A 426 7.05 10.19 -15.69
CA PRO A 426 6.11 9.33 -14.99
C PRO A 426 6.31 9.39 -13.47
N ALA A 427 5.25 9.10 -12.72
CA ALA A 427 5.28 8.92 -11.27
C ALA A 427 4.79 7.52 -10.87
N GLY A 428 5.16 7.07 -9.67
CA GLY A 428 4.97 5.70 -9.23
C GLY A 428 5.87 5.36 -8.04
N ALA A 429 5.79 4.13 -7.54
CA ALA A 429 6.63 3.68 -6.43
C ALA A 429 7.93 3.05 -6.96
N PRO A 430 9.12 3.69 -6.81
CA PRO A 430 10.38 3.10 -7.24
C PRO A 430 10.63 1.71 -6.65
N THR A 431 10.23 1.45 -5.39
CA THR A 431 10.41 0.13 -4.75
C THR A 431 9.53 -0.95 -5.36
N ARG A 432 8.56 -0.58 -6.21
CA ARG A 432 7.65 -1.50 -6.92
C ARG A 432 8.14 -1.85 -8.33
N GLY A 433 9.47 -1.94 -8.52
CA GLY A 433 10.06 -2.30 -9.81
C GLY A 433 9.91 -1.20 -10.87
N MET A 434 9.72 0.04 -10.42
CA MET A 434 9.48 1.20 -11.28
C MET A 434 10.68 2.14 -11.33
N ALA A 435 11.91 1.68 -11.15
CA ALA A 435 13.08 2.58 -11.12
C ALA A 435 13.28 3.40 -12.42
N HIS A 436 12.69 2.94 -13.54
CA HIS A 436 12.62 3.69 -14.80
C HIS A 436 11.91 5.05 -14.68
N ILE A 437 11.16 5.29 -13.60
CA ILE A 437 10.55 6.59 -13.36
C ILE A 437 11.56 7.63 -12.92
N LEU A 438 12.74 7.28 -12.42
CA LEU A 438 13.79 8.24 -12.08
C LEU A 438 14.38 8.91 -13.35
N PRO A 439 15.05 10.08 -13.27
CA PRO A 439 15.39 10.86 -12.07
C PRO A 439 14.19 11.64 -11.51
N THR A 440 14.35 12.27 -10.34
CA THR A 440 13.40 13.23 -9.79
C THR A 440 13.68 14.66 -10.29
N GLY A 441 13.02 15.68 -9.72
CA GLY A 441 13.08 17.07 -10.16
C GLY A 441 12.15 17.39 -11.33
N ARG A 442 11.11 16.59 -11.59
CA ARG A 442 10.25 16.70 -12.78
C ARG A 442 8.79 17.00 -12.42
N ASN A 443 8.08 17.56 -13.38
CA ASN A 443 6.65 17.81 -13.27
C ASN A 443 5.86 16.58 -13.68
N PHE A 444 5.75 15.60 -12.79
CA PHE A 444 5.27 14.28 -13.16
C PHE A 444 3.86 14.27 -13.75
N TYR A 445 3.55 13.23 -14.53
CA TYR A 445 2.21 12.82 -14.91
C TYR A 445 1.92 11.43 -14.33
N ALA A 446 0.63 11.10 -14.21
CA ALA A 446 0.18 9.80 -13.75
C ALA A 446 0.09 8.81 -14.92
N VAL A 447 -1.12 8.42 -15.32
CA VAL A 447 -1.39 7.36 -16.31
C VAL A 447 -2.55 7.77 -17.21
N ASP A 448 -2.70 7.12 -18.38
CA ASP A 448 -3.93 7.23 -19.18
C ASP A 448 -5.06 6.56 -18.40
N PRO A 449 -6.06 7.32 -17.91
CA PRO A 449 -7.14 6.74 -17.11
C PRO A 449 -7.86 5.63 -17.88
N GLN A 450 -8.00 5.72 -19.22
CA GLN A 450 -8.71 4.73 -20.03
C GLN A 450 -7.97 3.40 -20.21
N ALA A 451 -6.71 3.31 -19.77
CA ALA A 451 -5.90 2.09 -19.85
C ALA A 451 -5.94 1.27 -18.54
N ILE A 452 -6.81 1.63 -17.60
CA ILE A 452 -6.97 1.00 -16.29
C ILE A 452 -8.26 0.15 -16.26
N PRO A 453 -8.29 -1.03 -15.63
CA PRO A 453 -7.12 -1.78 -15.19
C PRO A 453 -6.29 -2.27 -16.38
N SER A 454 -4.96 -2.33 -16.25
CA SER A 454 -4.09 -2.94 -17.26
C SER A 454 -4.20 -4.48 -17.25
N GLN A 455 -3.67 -5.15 -18.28
CA GLN A 455 -3.61 -6.63 -18.30
C GLN A 455 -2.73 -7.19 -17.18
N ALA A 456 -1.66 -6.48 -16.81
CA ALA A 456 -0.81 -6.87 -15.68
C ALA A 456 -1.57 -6.71 -14.36
N ALA A 457 -2.24 -5.57 -14.17
CA ALA A 457 -3.07 -5.31 -12.99
C ALA A 457 -4.22 -6.31 -12.85
N TRP A 458 -4.78 -6.79 -13.97
CA TRP A 458 -5.76 -7.87 -13.97
C TRP A 458 -5.24 -9.15 -13.30
N ARG A 459 -4.01 -9.59 -13.60
CA ARG A 459 -3.40 -10.76 -12.97
C ARG A 459 -3.23 -10.57 -11.46
N VAL A 460 -2.71 -9.41 -11.05
CA VAL A 460 -2.52 -9.08 -9.63
C VAL A 460 -3.86 -9.02 -8.89
N GLY A 461 -4.87 -8.36 -9.48
CA GLY A 461 -6.22 -8.29 -8.90
C GLY A 461 -6.91 -9.64 -8.81
N GLN A 462 -6.70 -10.55 -9.77
CA GLN A 462 -7.17 -11.93 -9.67
C GLN A 462 -6.53 -12.66 -8.50
N GLN A 463 -5.20 -12.60 -8.38
CA GLN A 463 -4.48 -13.22 -7.26
C GLN A 463 -4.96 -12.68 -5.90
N LEU A 464 -5.10 -11.35 -5.75
CA LEU A 464 -5.65 -10.74 -4.55
C LEU A 464 -7.08 -11.20 -4.22
N ALA A 465 -7.91 -11.46 -5.23
CA ALA A 465 -9.28 -11.95 -5.03
C ALA A 465 -9.29 -13.43 -4.62
N ASP A 466 -8.44 -14.24 -5.25
CA ASP A 466 -8.33 -15.68 -4.98
C ASP A 466 -7.74 -15.94 -3.58
N GLU A 467 -6.66 -15.24 -3.21
CA GLU A 467 -6.06 -15.30 -1.87
C GLU A 467 -7.05 -14.87 -0.78
N LEU A 468 -7.80 -13.79 -1.03
CA LEU A 468 -8.82 -13.32 -0.09
C LEU A 468 -9.90 -14.39 0.15
N ILE A 469 -10.41 -14.98 -0.93
CA ILE A 469 -11.48 -15.99 -0.86
C ILE A 469 -10.94 -17.26 -0.18
N ALA A 470 -9.77 -17.74 -0.59
CA ALA A 470 -9.13 -18.91 -0.02
C ALA A 470 -8.94 -18.74 1.49
N ARG A 471 -8.47 -17.57 1.93
CA ARG A 471 -8.32 -17.25 3.34
C ARG A 471 -9.67 -17.26 4.08
N TYR A 472 -10.69 -16.58 3.56
CA TYR A 472 -12.00 -16.57 4.20
C TYR A 472 -12.60 -17.97 4.30
N GLN A 473 -12.43 -18.81 3.27
CA GLN A 473 -12.89 -20.19 3.29
C GLN A 473 -12.14 -21.04 4.32
N ALA A 474 -10.83 -20.85 4.48
CA ALA A 474 -10.06 -21.54 5.50
C ALA A 474 -10.53 -21.16 6.92
N GLU A 475 -10.89 -19.89 7.14
CA GLU A 475 -11.33 -19.40 8.45
C GLU A 475 -12.81 -19.72 8.76
N GLU A 476 -13.71 -19.68 7.76
CA GLU A 476 -15.17 -19.73 7.98
C GLU A 476 -15.87 -20.94 7.33
N ASN A 477 -15.16 -21.76 6.54
CA ASN A 477 -15.71 -22.90 5.77
C ASN A 477 -16.86 -22.53 4.81
N GLU A 478 -17.02 -21.26 4.47
CA GLU A 478 -18.03 -20.72 3.55
C GLU A 478 -17.41 -19.65 2.64
N PHE A 479 -18.10 -19.26 1.57
CA PHE A 479 -17.68 -18.12 0.75
C PHE A 479 -18.14 -16.80 1.38
N PRO A 480 -17.37 -15.70 1.27
CA PRO A 480 -17.85 -14.39 1.67
C PRO A 480 -18.94 -13.95 0.69
N GLU A 481 -20.11 -13.55 1.20
CA GLU A 481 -21.20 -13.02 0.39
C GLU A 481 -20.98 -11.55 0.03
N THR A 482 -20.50 -10.73 0.97
CA THR A 482 -20.22 -9.31 0.74
C THR A 482 -18.85 -8.88 1.27
N ILE A 483 -18.07 -8.24 0.41
CA ILE A 483 -16.76 -7.64 0.73
C ILE A 483 -16.85 -6.12 0.58
N GLY A 484 -16.34 -5.39 1.58
CA GLY A 484 -16.12 -3.94 1.49
C GLY A 484 -14.67 -3.64 1.12
N LEU A 485 -14.44 -3.01 -0.03
CA LEU A 485 -13.11 -2.63 -0.51
C LEU A 485 -12.98 -1.10 -0.58
N SER A 486 -11.94 -0.55 0.05
CA SER A 486 -11.57 0.86 -0.09
C SER A 486 -10.61 1.08 -1.27
N ILE A 487 -10.99 1.97 -2.19
CA ILE A 487 -10.31 2.17 -3.48
C ILE A 487 -9.81 3.62 -3.60
N TRP A 488 -8.50 3.78 -3.80
CA TRP A 488 -7.84 5.08 -3.87
C TRP A 488 -7.34 5.40 -5.27
N GLY A 489 -7.45 6.66 -5.66
CA GLY A 489 -6.94 7.10 -6.97
C GLY A 489 -5.41 7.03 -7.06
N THR A 490 -4.70 7.31 -5.96
CA THR A 490 -3.23 7.20 -5.94
C THR A 490 -2.75 5.76 -6.16
N SER A 491 -3.45 4.78 -5.55
CA SER A 491 -3.19 3.35 -5.77
C SER A 491 -3.46 2.93 -7.21
N ALA A 492 -4.60 3.33 -7.79
CA ALA A 492 -4.91 3.04 -9.19
C ALA A 492 -3.86 3.60 -10.18
N MET A 493 -3.27 4.76 -9.87
CA MET A 493 -2.19 5.35 -10.66
C MET A 493 -0.86 4.59 -10.54
N ARG A 494 -0.48 4.16 -9.33
CA ARG A 494 0.75 3.39 -9.11
C ARG A 494 0.69 1.99 -9.72
N THR A 495 -0.45 1.32 -9.55
CA THR A 495 -0.60 -0.10 -9.92
C THR A 495 -1.15 -0.31 -11.31
N HIS A 496 -1.67 0.74 -11.94
CA HIS A 496 -2.50 0.62 -13.15
C HIS A 496 -3.78 -0.19 -12.93
N GLY A 497 -4.30 -0.22 -11.70
CA GLY A 497 -5.67 -0.64 -11.40
C GLY A 497 -5.86 -1.96 -10.66
N ASP A 498 -4.93 -2.38 -9.80
CA ASP A 498 -5.04 -3.65 -9.07
C ASP A 498 -6.34 -3.77 -8.26
N ASP A 499 -6.73 -2.71 -7.52
CA ASP A 499 -7.97 -2.68 -6.73
C ASP A 499 -9.23 -2.87 -7.61
N ILE A 500 -9.25 -2.27 -8.79
CA ILE A 500 -10.37 -2.35 -9.74
C ILE A 500 -10.43 -3.76 -10.34
N ALA A 501 -9.27 -4.33 -10.68
CA ALA A 501 -9.17 -5.71 -11.12
C ALA A 501 -9.63 -6.69 -10.04
N GLN A 502 -9.30 -6.45 -8.77
CA GLN A 502 -9.76 -7.27 -7.65
C GLN A 502 -11.29 -7.23 -7.53
N CYS A 503 -11.92 -6.05 -7.62
CA CYS A 503 -13.39 -5.95 -7.66
C CYS A 503 -14.00 -6.76 -8.80
N PHE A 504 -13.44 -6.63 -10.01
CA PHE A 504 -13.93 -7.38 -11.17
C PHE A 504 -13.75 -8.89 -11.02
N ALA A 505 -12.61 -9.34 -10.49
CA ALA A 505 -12.37 -10.75 -10.20
C ALA A 505 -13.41 -11.28 -9.20
N LEU A 506 -13.65 -10.58 -8.09
CA LEU A 506 -14.66 -10.96 -7.07
C LEU A 506 -16.07 -11.09 -7.67
N LEU A 507 -16.49 -10.12 -8.49
CA LEU A 507 -17.78 -10.12 -9.20
C LEU A 507 -17.87 -11.20 -10.31
N GLY A 508 -16.74 -11.77 -10.73
CA GLY A 508 -16.68 -12.74 -11.84
C GLY A 508 -16.83 -12.05 -13.20
N VAL A 509 -16.15 -10.93 -13.40
CA VAL A 509 -16.16 -10.11 -14.61
C VAL A 509 -14.73 -9.90 -15.09
N ARG A 510 -14.48 -10.02 -16.39
CA ARG A 510 -13.16 -9.82 -17.01
C ARG A 510 -13.14 -8.55 -17.86
N PRO A 511 -12.17 -7.63 -17.68
CA PRO A 511 -12.00 -6.50 -18.58
C PRO A 511 -11.64 -6.95 -20.00
N VAL A 512 -12.08 -6.16 -20.99
CA VAL A 512 -11.76 -6.38 -22.41
C VAL A 512 -10.99 -5.17 -22.93
N TRP A 513 -9.77 -5.41 -23.41
CA TRP A 513 -8.88 -4.36 -23.92
C TRP A 513 -8.93 -4.26 -25.44
N GLN A 514 -8.75 -3.05 -25.97
CA GLN A 514 -8.43 -2.85 -27.38
C GLN A 514 -6.98 -3.30 -27.64
N ALA A 515 -6.75 -4.01 -28.74
CA ALA A 515 -5.44 -4.58 -29.05
C ALA A 515 -4.37 -3.50 -29.28
N GLU A 516 -4.74 -2.42 -29.96
CA GLU A 516 -3.82 -1.36 -30.39
C GLU A 516 -3.54 -0.35 -29.29
N SER A 517 -4.59 0.18 -28.65
CA SER A 517 -4.48 1.26 -27.67
C SER A 517 -4.27 0.77 -26.23
N ARG A 518 -4.47 -0.53 -25.98
CA ARG A 518 -4.53 -1.14 -24.64
C ARG A 518 -5.58 -0.52 -23.70
N ARG A 519 -6.48 0.32 -24.22
CA ARG A 519 -7.58 0.90 -23.44
C ARG A 519 -8.64 -0.15 -23.13
N VAL A 520 -9.24 -0.05 -21.96
CA VAL A 520 -10.38 -0.88 -21.59
C VAL A 520 -11.59 -0.43 -22.40
N LYS A 521 -12.11 -1.35 -23.21
CA LYS A 521 -13.24 -1.13 -24.12
C LYS A 521 -14.57 -1.51 -23.48
N ALA A 522 -14.56 -2.61 -22.72
CA ALA A 522 -15.74 -3.25 -22.17
C ALA A 522 -15.31 -4.22 -21.06
N PHE A 523 -16.27 -5.00 -20.58
CA PHE A 523 -16.02 -6.21 -19.80
C PHE A 523 -16.92 -7.34 -20.31
N GLU A 524 -16.52 -8.57 -20.00
CA GLU A 524 -17.31 -9.77 -20.20
C GLU A 524 -17.60 -10.45 -18.86
N ILE A 525 -18.76 -11.09 -18.73
CA ILE A 525 -19.13 -11.82 -17.54
C ILE A 525 -18.54 -13.22 -17.68
N ILE A 526 -17.73 -13.65 -16.70
CA ILE A 526 -17.15 -14.99 -16.65
C ILE A 526 -18.29 -15.97 -16.32
N PRO A 527 -18.55 -17.00 -17.14
CA PRO A 527 -19.53 -18.04 -16.83
C PRO A 527 -19.25 -18.75 -15.49
N LEU A 528 -20.27 -19.20 -14.77
CA LEU A 528 -20.09 -19.83 -13.45
C LEU A 528 -19.25 -21.12 -13.49
N ASP A 529 -19.32 -21.87 -14.59
CA ASP A 529 -18.51 -23.07 -14.83
C ASP A 529 -17.01 -22.74 -15.01
N GLU A 530 -16.70 -21.56 -15.55
CA GLU A 530 -15.33 -21.06 -15.63
C GLU A 530 -14.89 -20.38 -14.32
N LEU A 531 -15.79 -19.66 -13.64
CA LEU A 531 -15.50 -18.97 -12.37
C LEU A 531 -15.28 -19.96 -11.22
N ASN A 532 -15.95 -21.11 -11.24
CA ASN A 532 -15.85 -22.21 -10.28
C ASN A 532 -16.05 -21.83 -8.80
N ARG A 533 -16.83 -20.77 -8.56
CA ARG A 533 -17.28 -20.30 -7.24
C ARG A 533 -18.47 -19.34 -7.40
N PRO A 534 -19.21 -19.02 -6.32
CA PRO A 534 -20.19 -17.95 -6.36
C PRO A 534 -19.58 -16.58 -6.72
N ARG A 535 -20.40 -15.71 -7.32
CA ARG A 535 -20.06 -14.29 -7.47
C ARG A 535 -20.22 -13.59 -6.13
N VAL A 536 -19.18 -12.87 -5.71
CA VAL A 536 -19.15 -12.16 -4.43
C VAL A 536 -19.63 -10.73 -4.63
N ASP A 537 -20.51 -10.24 -3.74
CA ASP A 537 -20.95 -8.85 -3.74
C ASP A 537 -19.86 -7.93 -3.20
N VAL A 538 -19.69 -6.76 -3.82
CA VAL A 538 -18.58 -5.86 -3.51
C VAL A 538 -19.10 -4.46 -3.26
N LEU A 539 -18.97 -3.99 -2.02
CA LEU A 539 -19.12 -2.59 -1.66
C LEU A 539 -17.81 -1.85 -1.98
N MET A 540 -17.86 -0.97 -2.97
CA MET A 540 -16.70 -0.22 -3.47
C MET A 540 -16.72 1.19 -2.88
N ARG A 541 -15.92 1.42 -1.83
CA ARG A 541 -15.74 2.74 -1.22
C ARG A 541 -14.61 3.50 -1.92
N ILE A 542 -14.96 4.40 -2.82
CA ILE A 542 -14.01 5.23 -3.57
C ILE A 542 -13.65 6.52 -2.80
N SER A 543 -12.38 6.94 -2.90
CA SER A 543 -11.97 8.27 -2.43
C SER A 543 -12.50 9.41 -3.31
N GLY A 544 -12.60 10.63 -2.77
CA GLY A 544 -12.99 11.81 -3.54
C GLY A 544 -12.05 12.11 -4.72
N PHE A 545 -10.75 11.81 -4.60
CA PHE A 545 -9.82 11.93 -5.73
C PHE A 545 -10.05 10.86 -6.80
N PHE A 546 -10.38 9.62 -6.42
CA PHE A 546 -10.73 8.58 -7.39
C PHE A 546 -11.90 9.01 -8.26
N ARG A 547 -12.94 9.62 -7.67
CA ARG A 547 -14.06 10.25 -8.38
C ARG A 547 -13.60 11.27 -9.43
N ASP A 548 -12.68 12.15 -9.04
CA ASP A 548 -12.24 13.24 -9.92
C ASP A 548 -11.33 12.75 -11.06
N ALA A 549 -10.55 11.69 -10.80
CA ALA A 549 -9.57 11.18 -11.74
C ALA A 549 -10.10 10.09 -12.69
N PHE A 550 -11.06 9.28 -12.23
CA PHE A 550 -11.48 8.04 -12.91
C PHE A 550 -13.01 7.90 -13.09
N PRO A 551 -13.72 8.91 -13.63
CA PRO A 551 -15.17 8.84 -13.80
C PRO A 551 -15.60 7.65 -14.69
N HIS A 552 -14.83 7.34 -15.73
CA HIS A 552 -15.12 6.21 -16.61
C HIS A 552 -14.94 4.84 -15.92
N LEU A 553 -14.06 4.70 -14.92
CA LEU A 553 -13.93 3.46 -14.14
C LEU A 553 -15.13 3.29 -13.21
N ILE A 554 -15.61 4.38 -12.62
CA ILE A 554 -16.83 4.37 -11.81
C ILE A 554 -18.01 3.86 -12.62
N ASP A 555 -18.20 4.39 -13.83
CA ASP A 555 -19.24 3.92 -14.75
C ASP A 555 -19.08 2.42 -15.06
N LEU A 556 -17.84 1.96 -15.28
CA LEU A 556 -17.56 0.56 -15.60
C LEU A 556 -17.83 -0.37 -14.41
N MET A 557 -17.45 0.05 -13.21
CA MET A 557 -17.63 -0.69 -11.95
C MET A 557 -19.11 -0.81 -11.58
N ASP A 558 -19.86 0.28 -11.68
CA ASP A 558 -21.31 0.29 -11.50
C ASP A 558 -22.02 -0.59 -12.53
N GLN A 559 -21.66 -0.48 -13.82
CA GLN A 559 -22.21 -1.34 -14.87
C GLN A 559 -21.92 -2.82 -14.62
N ALA A 560 -20.72 -3.17 -14.15
CA ALA A 560 -20.36 -4.55 -13.82
C ALA A 560 -21.24 -5.10 -12.69
N ALA A 561 -21.32 -4.39 -11.57
CA ALA A 561 -22.16 -4.79 -10.44
C ALA A 561 -23.64 -4.89 -10.83
N HIS A 562 -24.17 -3.89 -11.53
CA HIS A 562 -25.57 -3.87 -11.96
C HIS A 562 -25.90 -5.02 -12.94
N ARG A 563 -25.04 -5.28 -13.93
CA ARG A 563 -25.28 -6.37 -14.90
C ARG A 563 -25.20 -7.74 -14.23
N VAL A 564 -24.27 -7.94 -13.30
CA VAL A 564 -24.15 -9.19 -12.54
C VAL A 564 -25.37 -9.42 -11.65
N ALA A 565 -25.90 -8.38 -11.00
CA ALA A 565 -27.11 -8.48 -10.18
C ALA A 565 -28.35 -8.95 -10.97
N LEU A 566 -28.45 -8.56 -12.23
CA LEU A 566 -29.60 -8.88 -13.09
C LEU A 566 -29.52 -10.23 -13.80
N LEU A 567 -28.41 -10.98 -13.69
CA LEU A 567 -28.28 -12.31 -14.30
C LEU A 567 -29.32 -13.28 -13.76
N ASP A 568 -29.82 -14.18 -14.61
CA ASP A 568 -30.71 -15.26 -14.18
C ASP A 568 -29.92 -16.45 -13.62
N GLU A 569 -29.24 -16.21 -12.49
CA GLU A 569 -28.43 -17.20 -11.77
C GLU A 569 -29.08 -17.50 -10.40
N PRO A 570 -28.89 -18.71 -9.85
CA PRO A 570 -29.30 -19.03 -8.49
C PRO A 570 -28.64 -18.09 -7.47
N VAL A 571 -29.40 -17.63 -6.47
CA VAL A 571 -28.91 -16.68 -5.44
C VAL A 571 -27.75 -17.22 -4.61
N GLU A 572 -27.64 -18.54 -4.45
CA GLU A 572 -26.51 -19.20 -3.76
C GLU A 572 -25.23 -19.25 -4.61
N GLN A 573 -25.30 -18.88 -5.88
CA GLN A 573 -24.16 -18.79 -6.80
C GLN A 573 -23.89 -17.34 -7.23
N ASN A 574 -24.74 -16.40 -6.84
CA ASN A 574 -24.62 -14.99 -7.18
C ASN A 574 -25.14 -14.14 -6.01
N PHE A 575 -24.23 -13.81 -5.09
CA PHE A 575 -24.54 -13.02 -3.91
C PHE A 575 -24.90 -11.57 -4.25
N VAL A 576 -24.37 -11.04 -5.35
CA VAL A 576 -24.77 -9.72 -5.89
C VAL A 576 -26.27 -9.69 -6.17
N ARG A 577 -26.79 -10.71 -6.85
CA ARG A 577 -28.21 -10.87 -7.14
C ARG A 577 -29.02 -11.11 -5.89
N LYS A 578 -28.55 -11.98 -4.99
CA LYS A 578 -29.21 -12.27 -3.70
C LYS A 578 -29.50 -10.97 -2.94
N HIS A 579 -28.50 -10.11 -2.78
CA HIS A 579 -28.63 -8.86 -2.07
C HIS A 579 -29.43 -7.82 -2.86
N PHE A 580 -29.22 -7.72 -4.17
CA PHE A 580 -30.03 -6.84 -5.02
C PHE A 580 -31.53 -7.13 -4.91
N LEU A 581 -31.95 -8.40 -4.90
CA LEU A 581 -33.38 -8.75 -4.77
C LEU A 581 -33.95 -8.41 -3.39
N ARG A 582 -33.15 -8.56 -2.33
CA ARG A 582 -33.52 -8.10 -0.97
C ARG A 582 -33.68 -6.59 -0.96
N ASP A 583 -32.66 -5.86 -1.40
CA ASP A 583 -32.63 -4.40 -1.40
C ASP A 583 -33.77 -3.84 -2.28
N LEU A 584 -34.08 -4.47 -3.42
CA LEU A 584 -35.19 -4.10 -4.29
C LEU A 584 -36.55 -4.21 -3.56
N ALA A 585 -36.76 -5.30 -2.81
CA ALA A 585 -37.98 -5.46 -2.02
C ALA A 585 -38.12 -4.36 -0.97
N ASP A 586 -37.03 -3.98 -0.31
CA ASP A 586 -37.02 -2.88 0.67
C ASP A 586 -37.33 -1.53 0.02
N GLN A 587 -36.76 -1.27 -1.16
CA GLN A 587 -36.98 -0.04 -1.92
C GLN A 587 -38.43 0.09 -2.42
N ILE A 588 -39.04 -1.02 -2.86
CA ILE A 588 -40.46 -1.07 -3.21
C ILE A 588 -41.34 -0.86 -1.98
N ALA A 589 -40.98 -1.45 -0.84
CA ALA A 589 -41.75 -1.34 0.40
C ALA A 589 -41.85 0.10 0.92
N VAL A 590 -40.84 0.94 0.68
CA VAL A 590 -40.88 2.38 1.02
C VAL A 590 -41.56 3.25 -0.05
N GLY A 591 -42.19 2.63 -1.06
CA GLY A 591 -43.07 3.29 -2.02
C GLY A 591 -42.37 3.96 -3.20
N ARG A 592 -41.13 3.56 -3.51
CA ARG A 592 -40.43 4.04 -4.72
C ARG A 592 -40.99 3.42 -5.98
N THR A 593 -40.82 4.10 -7.11
CA THR A 593 -41.18 3.55 -8.42
C THR A 593 -40.29 2.36 -8.77
N ASP A 594 -40.74 1.44 -9.63
CA ASP A 594 -39.96 0.27 -10.03
C ASP A 594 -38.58 0.65 -10.60
N GLU A 595 -38.50 1.74 -11.36
CA GLU A 595 -37.26 2.26 -11.95
C GLU A 595 -36.30 2.78 -10.88
N GLU A 596 -36.77 3.65 -9.98
CA GLU A 596 -35.96 4.17 -8.88
C GLU A 596 -35.54 3.08 -7.90
N ALA A 597 -36.46 2.17 -7.56
CA ALA A 597 -36.20 1.05 -6.66
C ALA A 597 -35.14 0.12 -7.23
N THR A 598 -35.26 -0.26 -8.51
CA THR A 598 -34.25 -1.05 -9.24
C THR A 598 -32.91 -0.36 -9.25
N ARG A 599 -32.89 0.95 -9.55
CA ARG A 599 -31.62 1.66 -9.64
C ARG A 599 -30.93 1.75 -8.28
N ARG A 600 -31.66 2.14 -7.22
CA ARG A 600 -31.12 2.25 -5.85
C ARG A 600 -30.68 0.93 -5.25
N ALA A 601 -31.42 -0.15 -5.48
CA ALA A 601 -31.05 -1.49 -5.01
C ALA A 601 -29.72 -1.99 -5.59
N SER A 602 -29.30 -1.47 -6.76
CA SER A 602 -28.04 -1.82 -7.40
C SER A 602 -26.82 -1.02 -6.95
N TYR A 603 -26.97 -0.05 -6.03
CA TYR A 603 -25.84 0.80 -5.63
C TYR A 603 -24.76 0.00 -4.91
N ARG A 604 -23.54 0.04 -5.48
CA ARG A 604 -22.35 -0.60 -4.91
C ARG A 604 -21.11 0.29 -4.91
N VAL A 605 -21.12 1.41 -5.65
CA VAL A 605 -20.01 2.37 -5.66
C VAL A 605 -20.42 3.61 -4.85
N PHE A 606 -19.71 3.84 -3.74
CA PHE A 606 -19.98 4.93 -2.80
C PHE A 606 -18.72 5.77 -2.56
N GLY A 607 -18.86 7.07 -2.37
CA GLY A 607 -17.71 7.96 -2.17
C GLY A 607 -18.03 9.26 -1.47
N SER A 608 -17.03 10.15 -1.38
CA SER A 608 -17.20 11.46 -0.76
C SER A 608 -18.32 12.28 -1.43
N LYS A 609 -19.01 13.14 -0.66
CA LYS A 609 -19.97 14.13 -1.21
C LYS A 609 -19.38 14.86 -2.43
N PRO A 610 -20.16 15.13 -3.49
CA PRO A 610 -19.69 15.93 -4.62
C PRO A 610 -19.05 17.25 -4.17
N GLY A 611 -17.84 17.49 -4.66
CA GLY A 611 -17.04 18.66 -4.32
C GLY A 611 -16.44 18.67 -2.90
N ALA A 612 -16.60 17.61 -2.11
CA ALA A 612 -15.89 17.37 -0.86
C ALA A 612 -14.95 16.16 -0.97
N TYR A 613 -14.10 16.00 0.05
CA TYR A 613 -13.03 14.99 0.12
C TYR A 613 -12.86 14.46 1.54
N GLY A 614 -12.28 13.27 1.68
CA GLY A 614 -12.03 12.63 2.98
C GLY A 614 -13.17 11.72 3.46
N ALA A 615 -13.00 11.17 4.66
CA ALA A 615 -13.92 10.21 5.27
C ALA A 615 -14.53 10.68 6.61
N GLY A 616 -14.15 11.86 7.10
CA GLY A 616 -14.67 12.44 8.35
C GLY A 616 -14.05 11.87 9.64
N ILE A 617 -13.28 10.78 9.55
CA ILE A 617 -12.71 10.10 10.71
C ILE A 617 -11.55 10.87 11.34
N LEU A 618 -10.59 11.36 10.54
CA LEU A 618 -9.42 12.06 11.08
C LEU A 618 -9.78 13.32 11.86
N PRO A 619 -10.67 14.21 11.36
CA PRO A 619 -11.12 15.37 12.14
C PRO A 619 -11.79 14.96 13.46
N LEU A 620 -12.61 13.90 13.49
CA LEU A 620 -13.20 13.41 14.75
C LEU A 620 -12.13 13.04 15.78
N ILE A 621 -11.13 12.26 15.36
CA ILE A 621 -10.04 11.82 16.25
C ILE A 621 -9.22 13.01 16.74
N HIS A 622 -8.83 13.92 15.84
CA HIS A 622 -8.02 15.09 16.18
C HIS A 622 -8.71 16.04 17.15
N GLU A 623 -9.99 16.32 16.94
CA GLU A 623 -10.76 17.22 17.80
C GLU A 623 -11.32 16.51 19.05
N GLN A 624 -11.13 15.19 19.16
CA GLN A 624 -11.64 14.36 20.25
C GLN A 624 -13.15 14.51 20.46
N ASN A 625 -13.89 14.88 19.40
CA ASN A 625 -15.33 15.12 19.45
C ASN A 625 -16.10 13.84 19.12
N TRP A 626 -15.88 12.79 19.91
CA TRP A 626 -16.55 11.50 19.80
C TRP A 626 -16.60 10.83 21.19
N GLN A 627 -17.52 9.89 21.38
CA GLN A 627 -17.70 9.15 22.63
C GLN A 627 -17.63 7.64 22.39
N ASP A 628 -18.22 7.16 21.30
CA ASP A 628 -18.28 5.75 20.98
C ASP A 628 -18.22 5.47 19.47
N GLU A 629 -18.43 4.21 19.10
CA GLU A 629 -18.33 3.74 17.71
C GLU A 629 -19.47 4.25 16.82
N ALA A 630 -20.61 4.60 17.41
CA ALA A 630 -21.73 5.15 16.66
C ALA A 630 -21.38 6.53 16.08
N ASP A 631 -20.52 7.30 16.74
CA ASP A 631 -20.02 8.58 16.23
C ASP A 631 -19.18 8.40 14.96
N PHE A 632 -18.25 7.44 14.97
CA PHE A 632 -17.45 7.10 13.80
C PHE A 632 -18.32 6.60 12.65
N ALA A 633 -19.30 5.75 12.94
CA ALA A 633 -20.26 5.27 11.94
C ALA A 633 -21.08 6.43 11.33
N GLN A 634 -21.54 7.36 12.17
CA GLN A 634 -22.33 8.50 11.73
C GLN A 634 -21.52 9.42 10.82
N ALA A 635 -20.28 9.75 11.17
CA ALA A 635 -19.40 10.55 10.32
C ALA A 635 -19.03 9.81 9.03
N TYR A 636 -18.63 8.55 9.11
CA TYR A 636 -18.24 7.77 7.93
C TYR A 636 -19.36 7.67 6.88
N ILE A 637 -20.60 7.46 7.34
CA ILE A 637 -21.80 7.43 6.49
C ILE A 637 -22.11 8.83 5.95
N ASN A 638 -22.05 9.88 6.77
CA ASN A 638 -22.35 11.24 6.31
C ASN A 638 -21.35 11.78 5.29
N TRP A 639 -20.08 11.38 5.39
CA TRP A 639 -19.04 11.79 4.45
C TRP A 639 -19.02 10.94 3.19
N GLY A 640 -19.38 9.65 3.29
CA GLY A 640 -19.19 8.66 2.23
C GLY A 640 -20.42 8.02 1.62
N GLY A 641 -21.62 8.28 2.16
CA GLY A 641 -22.87 7.67 1.73
C GLY A 641 -23.47 8.31 0.47
N TYR A 642 -22.63 8.63 -0.51
CA TYR A 642 -23.07 9.19 -1.79
C TYR A 642 -22.77 8.18 -2.90
N ALA A 643 -23.81 7.78 -3.63
CA ALA A 643 -23.70 6.79 -4.70
C ALA A 643 -23.09 7.42 -5.96
N TYR A 644 -22.32 6.64 -6.72
CA TYR A 644 -21.72 7.03 -7.99
C TYR A 644 -21.91 5.91 -9.02
N GLY A 645 -22.00 6.27 -10.30
CA GLY A 645 -22.19 5.29 -11.37
C GLY A 645 -22.76 5.92 -12.63
N GLN A 646 -23.26 5.08 -13.53
CA GLN A 646 -23.84 5.55 -14.78
C GLN A 646 -25.05 6.44 -14.49
N HIS A 647 -24.99 7.68 -14.97
CA HIS A 647 -25.98 8.74 -14.73
C HIS A 647 -26.18 9.13 -13.24
N ILE A 648 -25.24 8.76 -12.36
CA ILE A 648 -25.28 9.05 -10.93
C ILE A 648 -24.00 9.78 -10.53
N TYR A 649 -24.16 10.96 -9.95
CA TYR A 649 -23.04 11.80 -9.55
C TYR A 649 -23.20 12.28 -8.10
N GLY A 650 -23.04 11.34 -7.18
CA GLY A 650 -23.10 11.59 -5.74
C GLY A 650 -24.51 11.82 -5.22
N ASP A 651 -25.46 10.99 -5.63
CA ASP A 651 -26.81 10.97 -5.07
C ASP A 651 -26.73 10.62 -3.57
N ASP A 652 -27.50 11.31 -2.74
CA ASP A 652 -27.58 10.99 -1.31
C ASP A 652 -28.20 9.59 -1.12
N ALA A 653 -27.35 8.64 -0.75
CA ALA A 653 -27.67 7.23 -0.64
C ALA A 653 -27.21 6.69 0.72
N ARG A 654 -27.28 7.52 1.77
CA ARG A 654 -26.79 7.18 3.12
C ARG A 654 -27.50 5.98 3.71
N GLU A 655 -28.80 5.84 3.48
CA GLU A 655 -29.59 4.69 3.94
C GLU A 655 -29.21 3.42 3.18
N GLU A 656 -29.05 3.49 1.86
CA GLU A 656 -28.55 2.36 1.05
C GLU A 656 -27.13 1.96 1.46
N PHE A 657 -26.25 2.95 1.66
CA PHE A 657 -24.87 2.72 2.10
C PHE A 657 -24.83 2.04 3.47
N ARG A 658 -25.67 2.49 4.42
CA ARG A 658 -25.84 1.86 5.73
C ARG A 658 -26.32 0.40 5.60
N GLY A 659 -27.30 0.15 4.74
CA GLY A 659 -27.83 -1.19 4.48
C GLY A 659 -26.78 -2.15 3.91
N VAL A 660 -26.02 -1.72 2.90
CA VAL A 660 -24.96 -2.54 2.30
C VAL A 660 -23.81 -2.77 3.30
N LEU A 661 -23.38 -1.73 4.03
CA LEU A 661 -22.37 -1.87 5.09
C LEU A 661 -22.78 -2.88 6.17
N GLY A 662 -24.06 -2.91 6.55
CA GLY A 662 -24.60 -3.91 7.48
C GLY A 662 -24.49 -5.35 6.97
N GLY A 663 -24.32 -5.57 5.67
CA GLY A 663 -24.10 -6.90 5.08
C GLY A 663 -22.64 -7.30 4.91
N VAL A 664 -21.67 -6.40 5.12
CA VAL A 664 -20.25 -6.66 4.85
C VAL A 664 -19.67 -7.65 5.87
N GLN A 665 -19.11 -8.76 5.38
CA GLN A 665 -18.43 -9.77 6.19
C GLN A 665 -16.91 -9.53 6.27
N VAL A 666 -16.32 -8.97 5.20
CA VAL A 666 -14.88 -8.70 5.11
C VAL A 666 -14.64 -7.26 4.71
N ALA A 667 -13.88 -6.51 5.51
CA ALA A 667 -13.41 -5.17 5.20
C ALA A 667 -11.93 -5.22 4.75
N VAL A 668 -11.64 -4.65 3.58
CA VAL A 668 -10.36 -4.82 2.89
C VAL A 668 -9.75 -3.48 2.48
N LYS A 669 -8.43 -3.38 2.65
CA LYS A 669 -7.61 -2.36 2.01
C LYS A 669 -6.30 -2.97 1.53
N ASN A 670 -5.85 -2.57 0.35
CA ASN A 670 -4.57 -3.01 -0.21
C ASN A 670 -3.44 -2.01 0.04
N GLN A 671 -2.18 -2.47 0.07
CA GLN A 671 -0.98 -1.64 0.05
C GLN A 671 -0.03 -2.08 -1.05
N ASP A 672 0.33 -1.10 -1.89
CA ASP A 672 0.97 -1.31 -3.18
C ASP A 672 2.47 -0.97 -3.20
N ASN A 673 3.05 -0.54 -2.07
CA ASN A 673 4.45 -0.12 -1.97
C ASN A 673 5.01 -0.28 -0.55
N ARG A 674 6.30 0.03 -0.37
CA ARG A 674 7.02 -0.08 0.92
C ARG A 674 7.56 1.24 1.45
N GLU A 675 7.33 2.34 0.75
CA GLU A 675 7.91 3.63 1.14
C GLU A 675 7.12 4.29 2.29
N HIS A 676 5.91 3.82 2.56
CA HIS A 676 5.12 4.10 3.75
C HIS A 676 4.31 2.85 4.16
N ASP A 677 3.79 2.84 5.38
CA ASP A 677 2.92 1.78 5.89
C ASP A 677 1.61 2.30 6.50
N ILE A 678 0.83 1.41 7.12
CA ILE A 678 -0.49 1.70 7.66
C ILE A 678 -0.52 2.68 8.85
N PHE A 679 0.61 2.92 9.53
CA PHE A 679 0.70 3.95 10.58
C PHE A 679 1.37 5.25 10.11
N ASP A 680 1.90 5.28 8.88
CA ASP A 680 2.49 6.49 8.30
C ASP A 680 1.46 7.41 7.65
N SER A 681 0.35 6.86 7.19
CA SER A 681 -0.70 7.60 6.49
C SER A 681 -2.04 7.40 7.18
N ASP A 682 -2.63 8.49 7.63
CA ASP A 682 -3.93 8.50 8.31
C ASP A 682 -5.06 7.92 7.43
N ASP A 683 -4.95 8.02 6.10
CA ASP A 683 -5.95 7.49 5.18
C ASP A 683 -6.28 5.99 5.40
N TYR A 684 -5.31 5.15 5.80
CA TYR A 684 -5.60 3.73 6.10
C TYR A 684 -6.59 3.61 7.25
N LEU A 685 -6.33 4.30 8.36
CA LEU A 685 -7.23 4.33 9.51
C LEU A 685 -8.59 4.94 9.11
N GLN A 686 -8.59 5.99 8.29
CA GLN A 686 -9.81 6.71 7.93
C GLN A 686 -10.74 5.87 7.07
N TYR A 687 -10.21 5.17 6.07
CA TYR A 687 -11.02 4.41 5.13
C TYR A 687 -11.25 2.96 5.57
N HIS A 688 -10.19 2.24 5.97
CA HIS A 688 -10.28 0.84 6.39
C HIS A 688 -10.77 0.73 7.82
N GLY A 689 -10.12 1.44 8.75
CA GLY A 689 -10.56 1.51 10.15
C GLY A 689 -11.96 2.11 10.30
N GLY A 690 -12.26 3.18 9.56
CA GLY A 690 -13.60 3.78 9.50
C GLY A 690 -14.67 2.81 8.99
N MET A 691 -14.36 1.99 7.98
CA MET A 691 -15.27 0.95 7.51
C MET A 691 -15.52 -0.12 8.58
N ILE A 692 -14.45 -0.64 9.21
CA ILE A 692 -14.53 -1.65 10.27
C ILE A 692 -15.36 -1.15 11.45
N ALA A 693 -15.07 0.06 11.94
CA ALA A 693 -15.80 0.69 13.04
C ALA A 693 -17.29 0.89 12.68
N THR A 694 -17.58 1.31 11.45
CA THR A 694 -18.97 1.48 10.99
C THR A 694 -19.71 0.15 10.94
N ILE A 695 -19.11 -0.90 10.37
CA ILE A 695 -19.74 -2.24 10.31
C ILE A 695 -19.99 -2.77 11.72
N ARG A 696 -19.00 -2.64 12.63
CA ARG A 696 -19.15 -3.06 14.02
C ARG A 696 -20.27 -2.32 14.73
N ALA A 697 -20.38 -1.00 14.55
CA ALA A 697 -21.47 -0.20 15.13
C ALA A 697 -22.85 -0.59 14.60
N LEU A 698 -22.96 -1.01 13.33
CA LEU A 698 -24.23 -1.42 12.72
C LEU A 698 -24.68 -2.83 13.15
N ASN A 699 -23.72 -3.76 13.27
CA ASN A 699 -24.01 -5.19 13.43
C ASN A 699 -23.73 -5.73 14.85
N GLY A 700 -23.05 -4.97 15.69
CA GLY A 700 -22.56 -5.42 17.01
C GLY A 700 -21.48 -6.50 16.93
N ARG A 701 -20.91 -6.77 15.75
CA ARG A 701 -19.86 -7.77 15.51
C ARG A 701 -18.78 -7.19 14.62
N ASN A 702 -17.53 -7.55 14.88
CA ASN A 702 -16.41 -7.19 14.00
C ASN A 702 -16.53 -7.92 12.66
N PRO A 703 -16.40 -7.24 11.51
CA PRO A 703 -16.10 -7.93 10.27
C PRO A 703 -14.70 -8.53 10.32
N LYS A 704 -14.43 -9.51 9.47
CA LYS A 704 -13.04 -9.89 9.18
C LYS A 704 -12.34 -8.69 8.55
N SER A 705 -11.14 -8.38 9.02
CA SER A 705 -10.36 -7.24 8.54
C SER A 705 -9.12 -7.77 7.84
N TYR A 706 -9.14 -7.72 6.51
CA TYR A 706 -8.04 -8.21 5.69
C TYR A 706 -7.28 -7.06 5.05
N PHE A 707 -6.03 -7.35 4.73
CA PHE A 707 -5.06 -6.45 4.17
C PHE A 707 -4.39 -7.13 2.98
N GLY A 708 -4.53 -6.54 1.80
CA GLY A 708 -3.93 -7.06 0.57
C GLY A 708 -2.57 -6.42 0.34
N ASP A 709 -1.51 -7.21 0.35
CA ASP A 709 -0.15 -6.76 0.08
C ASP A 709 0.20 -7.03 -1.38
N ASN A 710 0.16 -5.99 -2.21
CA ASN A 710 0.55 -6.04 -3.62
C ASN A 710 1.77 -5.15 -3.91
N SER A 711 2.61 -4.95 -2.89
CA SER A 711 3.90 -4.26 -3.00
C SER A 711 4.90 -5.05 -3.86
N ASN A 712 4.80 -6.37 -3.87
CA ASN A 712 5.41 -7.24 -4.88
C ASN A 712 4.31 -7.75 -5.82
N PRO A 713 4.22 -7.23 -7.06
CA PRO A 713 3.20 -7.66 -8.03
C PRO A 713 3.21 -9.17 -8.29
N GLU A 714 4.38 -9.81 -8.28
CA GLU A 714 4.51 -11.25 -8.61
C GLU A 714 4.06 -12.15 -7.47
N ARG A 715 3.90 -11.59 -6.27
CA ARG A 715 3.49 -12.30 -5.07
C ARG A 715 2.55 -11.42 -4.26
N ALA A 716 1.35 -11.22 -4.79
CA ALA A 716 0.29 -10.55 -4.05
C ALA A 716 -0.26 -11.49 -2.98
N GLU A 717 -0.36 -11.02 -1.74
CA GLU A 717 -0.77 -11.82 -0.58
C GLU A 717 -1.91 -11.13 0.17
N VAL A 718 -2.70 -11.91 0.91
CA VAL A 718 -3.76 -11.38 1.78
C VAL A 718 -3.58 -11.90 3.20
N HIS A 719 -3.42 -10.96 4.14
CA HIS A 719 -3.34 -11.26 5.56
C HIS A 719 -4.33 -10.45 6.37
N THR A 720 -4.43 -10.71 7.67
CA THR A 720 -5.27 -9.92 8.58
C THR A 720 -4.66 -8.54 8.83
N LEU A 721 -5.51 -7.56 9.11
CA LEU A 721 -5.05 -6.23 9.52
C LEU A 721 -4.22 -6.29 10.83
N GLN A 722 -4.56 -7.21 11.74
CA GLN A 722 -3.82 -7.40 12.99
C GLN A 722 -2.38 -7.86 12.72
N HIS A 723 -2.20 -8.82 11.82
CA HIS A 723 -0.89 -9.28 11.42
C HIS A 723 -0.05 -8.15 10.80
N GLU A 724 -0.62 -7.36 9.88
CA GLU A 724 0.12 -6.22 9.29
C GLU A 724 0.47 -5.18 10.36
N ALA A 725 -0.46 -4.88 11.29
CA ALA A 725 -0.22 -3.95 12.39
C ALA A 725 0.94 -4.41 13.29
N ASN A 726 0.96 -5.69 13.65
CA ASN A 726 2.03 -6.28 14.44
C ASN A 726 3.37 -6.25 13.69
N ARG A 727 3.36 -6.65 12.41
CA ARG A 727 4.51 -6.66 11.51
C ARG A 727 5.14 -5.27 11.36
N VAL A 728 4.31 -4.26 11.14
CA VAL A 728 4.73 -2.87 11.05
C VAL A 728 5.23 -2.34 12.40
N PHE A 729 4.54 -2.63 13.50
CA PHE A 729 4.96 -2.21 14.85
C PHE A 729 6.33 -2.75 15.26
N ARG A 730 6.65 -4.00 14.87
CA ARG A 730 7.93 -4.63 15.18
C ARG A 730 9.06 -4.21 14.24
N SER A 731 8.74 -3.75 13.03
CA SER A 731 9.77 -3.41 12.04
C SER A 731 10.11 -1.93 11.98
N ARG A 732 9.25 -1.02 12.48
CA ARG A 732 9.38 0.42 12.27
C ARG A 732 8.83 1.24 13.41
#